data_AF-A0AAY5EFC7-F1
#
_entry.id   AF-A0AAY5EFC7-F1
#
_cell.length_a   1.000
_cell.length_b   1.000
_cell.length_c   1.000
_cell.angle_alpha   90.00
_cell.angle_beta   90.00
_cell.angle_gamma   90.00
#
_symmetry.space_group_name_H-M   'P 1'
#
loop_
_entity.id
_entity.type
_entity.pdbx_description
1 polymer ?
#
loop_
_entity_poly.entity_id
_entity_poly.type
_entity_poly.pdbx_seq_one_letter_code
_entity_poly.pdbx_strand_id
1 'polypeptide(L)'
;MAQWVELQQLDSKYLEQVDQLYDDTFPMAIRQYLSNWIESHDWDHVANVENESLATVRFHDLLTQLDHQHSRFAMEKDFLNQHNIRKIKRNLQNLFQDNPVSMAMIISKNLNEERKILAAALMSEVGSECAPETEQNIKNLEDLQDEHDFKSKTLQSRGGKGAFLMVCVCVCVCVCLCVFQGVVGQMSELLNLVEQLEYELITVELSEWKRRQQMACIGGLTNVCLDQLQNWFTAVGECLLQVRQQLKKLLELEQKFTYPHDPIALSRATMEERALALLKTLITNSMVIERQPCMPTQLQRPLVLKTGVLFTLKVRLLVKLQENPPCSGFFNILGTNMKVMNMEESIGMAAEFRHLQLKEQKVAGNRTSEGPLIVTEELHSFTFEAELCWSGLVINFETTSLPIVVISNVCQLPCGWASIMWYNMLTSDPKNLSFFVNPPTVSWGQLSEVLSWQFSSITKRGLNVEQLSMLGHKLLGPKAAKDPEAQIHWNKFCKGGSEKNFTFWLWIEGVLDLIKRHLQSLWDDGCIMGFVTKERTKVLLSDKAPGTFLLRFSESNRDGAITFSWVEHTSNGVCVLRSVEPYTKKELFAVSLPHIIQNYKVMAAGNVPENPLRFLYPNTPKDEAFRKYYSKPAESKTSLHTRHSKVFILFFILPDIMGHTTSKKFNFCLVRPQSIFPKVLGIIKMFSGKIETRLYVLFDQQWFLSWNSAMQAIFAQSLSYGGVMNADLN
;
A
#
# COMPACT_ATOMS: atom_id res chain seq x y z
N MET A 1 16.55 -6.57 -32.39
CA MET A 1 15.32 -7.02 -31.69
C MET A 1 14.31 -5.87 -31.79
N ALA A 2 13.04 -6.08 -31.43
CA ALA A 2 12.13 -4.93 -31.34
C ALA A 2 12.56 -4.04 -30.17
N GLN A 3 12.52 -2.72 -30.34
CA GLN A 3 12.80 -1.73 -29.29
C GLN A 3 11.99 -2.02 -28.02
N TRP A 4 10.77 -2.55 -28.16
CA TRP A 4 9.94 -2.97 -27.02
C TRP A 4 10.57 -4.07 -26.17
N VAL A 5 11.21 -5.05 -26.81
CA VAL A 5 11.84 -6.18 -26.10
C VAL A 5 13.06 -5.70 -25.32
N GLU A 6 13.82 -4.77 -25.88
CA GLU A 6 14.96 -4.15 -25.20
C GLU A 6 14.51 -3.35 -23.96
N LEU A 7 13.39 -2.62 -24.05
CA LEU A 7 12.83 -1.92 -22.89
C LEU A 7 12.38 -2.86 -21.77
N GLN A 8 11.80 -4.01 -22.11
CA GLN A 8 11.32 -4.99 -21.13
C GLN A 8 12.44 -5.65 -20.32
N GLN A 9 13.69 -5.53 -20.78
CA GLN A 9 14.87 -6.08 -20.11
C GLN A 9 15.51 -5.10 -19.12
N LEU A 10 15.06 -3.84 -19.08
CA LEU A 10 15.62 -2.83 -18.19
C LEU A 10 15.24 -3.04 -16.72
N ASP A 11 16.04 -2.47 -15.82
CA ASP A 11 15.74 -2.40 -14.38
C ASP A 11 14.36 -1.77 -14.09
N SER A 12 13.77 -2.16 -12.96
CA SER A 12 12.46 -1.65 -12.50
C SER A 12 12.34 -0.12 -12.48
N LYS A 13 13.43 0.60 -12.19
CA LYS A 13 13.49 2.07 -12.20
C LYS A 13 13.26 2.69 -13.59
N TYR A 14 13.63 1.99 -14.66
CA TYR A 14 13.40 2.43 -16.04
C TYR A 14 12.05 1.95 -16.54
N LEU A 15 11.62 0.74 -16.14
CA LEU A 15 10.27 0.25 -16.42
C LEU A 15 9.18 1.16 -15.82
N GLU A 16 9.40 1.74 -14.64
CA GLU A 16 8.50 2.75 -14.06
C GLU A 16 8.42 4.03 -14.91
N GLN A 17 9.52 4.43 -15.57
CA GLN A 17 9.50 5.55 -16.51
C GLN A 17 8.75 5.19 -17.79
N VAL A 18 8.89 3.96 -18.29
CA VAL A 18 8.13 3.45 -19.45
C VAL A 18 6.63 3.43 -19.12
N ASP A 19 6.24 2.96 -17.94
CA ASP A 19 4.84 2.93 -17.48
C ASP A 19 4.21 4.34 -17.49
N GLN A 20 4.97 5.37 -17.09
CA GLN A 20 4.52 6.76 -17.10
C GLN A 20 4.29 7.34 -18.52
N LEU A 21 4.80 6.71 -19.59
CA LEU A 21 4.59 7.15 -20.98
C LEU A 21 3.24 6.72 -21.55
N TYR A 22 2.62 5.68 -20.99
CA TYR A 22 1.42 5.07 -21.53
C TYR A 22 0.21 5.30 -20.63
N ASP A 23 -0.86 5.85 -21.20
CA ASP A 23 -2.11 6.13 -20.51
C ASP A 23 -3.32 5.66 -21.33
N ASP A 24 -4.54 6.04 -20.90
CA ASP A 24 -5.76 5.69 -21.61
C ASP A 24 -5.88 6.33 -23.00
N THR A 25 -5.05 7.33 -23.34
CA THR A 25 -5.05 7.96 -24.67
C THR A 25 -4.35 7.09 -25.71
N PHE A 26 -3.22 6.49 -25.35
CA PHE A 26 -2.54 5.48 -26.16
C PHE A 26 -2.14 4.29 -25.27
N PRO A 27 -3.00 3.28 -25.13
CA PRO A 27 -2.78 2.16 -24.21
C PRO A 27 -1.51 1.34 -24.50
N MET A 28 -0.74 1.01 -23.46
CA MET A 28 0.45 0.16 -23.54
C MET A 28 0.19 -1.20 -24.21
N ALA A 29 -1.02 -1.74 -24.11
CA ALA A 29 -1.39 -2.97 -24.79
C ALA A 29 -1.23 -2.89 -26.33
N ILE A 30 -1.48 -1.73 -26.94
CA ILE A 30 -1.22 -1.52 -28.38
C ILE A 30 0.28 -1.62 -28.64
N ARG A 31 1.06 -0.92 -27.83
CA ARG A 31 2.52 -0.92 -27.91
C ARG A 31 3.10 -2.33 -27.79
N GLN A 32 2.57 -3.14 -26.88
CA GLN A 32 3.01 -4.51 -26.62
C GLN A 32 2.67 -5.47 -27.76
N TYR A 33 1.41 -5.52 -28.20
CA TYR A 33 0.96 -6.51 -29.18
C TYR A 33 1.28 -6.13 -30.62
N LEU A 34 1.49 -4.84 -30.90
CA LEU A 34 1.81 -4.32 -32.22
C LEU A 34 3.21 -3.70 -32.30
N SER A 35 4.10 -4.03 -31.37
CA SER A 35 5.46 -3.46 -31.27
C SER A 35 6.21 -3.48 -32.60
N ASN A 36 6.33 -4.66 -33.22
CA ASN A 36 7.01 -4.84 -34.50
C ASN A 36 6.40 -3.98 -35.62
N TRP A 37 5.07 -3.89 -35.66
CA TRP A 37 4.37 -3.12 -36.68
C TRP A 37 4.56 -1.62 -36.46
N ILE A 38 4.43 -1.15 -35.21
CA ILE A 38 4.65 0.25 -34.85
C ILE A 38 6.08 0.65 -35.20
N GLU A 39 7.07 -0.13 -34.79
CA GLU A 39 8.49 0.19 -35.02
C GLU A 39 8.91 0.12 -36.49
N SER A 40 8.15 -0.57 -37.35
CA SER A 40 8.43 -0.63 -38.79
C SER A 40 8.09 0.66 -39.57
N HIS A 41 7.45 1.64 -38.93
CA HIS A 41 7.01 2.88 -39.58
C HIS A 41 7.79 4.10 -39.08
N ASP A 42 8.08 5.03 -39.99
CA ASP A 42 8.66 6.33 -39.67
C ASP A 42 7.57 7.29 -39.16
N TRP A 43 7.30 7.24 -37.86
CA TRP A 43 6.27 8.08 -37.23
C TRP A 43 6.64 9.56 -37.19
N ASP A 44 7.92 9.92 -37.29
CA ASP A 44 8.35 11.32 -37.35
C ASP A 44 7.91 11.95 -38.68
N HIS A 45 7.99 11.19 -39.78
CA HIS A 45 7.43 11.61 -41.06
C HIS A 45 5.90 11.64 -41.09
N VAL A 46 5.24 10.67 -40.43
CA VAL A 46 3.76 10.58 -40.36
C VAL A 46 3.18 11.67 -39.45
N ALA A 47 3.90 12.12 -38.42
CA ALA A 47 3.47 13.15 -37.48
C ALA A 47 3.54 14.58 -38.05
N ASN A 48 4.12 14.76 -39.25
CA ASN A 48 4.15 16.07 -39.90
C ASN A 48 2.74 16.49 -40.32
N VAL A 49 2.34 17.70 -39.93
CA VAL A 49 1.00 18.28 -40.23
C VAL A 49 0.74 18.37 -41.73
N GLU A 50 1.79 18.48 -42.55
CA GLU A 50 1.70 18.48 -44.01
C GLU A 50 1.32 17.10 -44.61
N ASN A 51 1.42 16.03 -43.81
CA ASN A 51 1.21 14.64 -44.22
C ASN A 51 -0.06 14.00 -43.63
N GLU A 52 -1.14 14.79 -43.49
CA GLU A 52 -2.41 14.32 -42.90
C GLU A 52 -3.01 13.09 -43.61
N SER A 53 -2.85 13.00 -44.93
CA SER A 53 -3.29 11.85 -45.72
C SER A 53 -2.55 10.56 -45.32
N LEU A 54 -1.24 10.64 -45.09
CA LEU A 54 -0.43 9.52 -44.64
C LEU A 54 -0.79 9.12 -43.20
N ALA A 55 -1.00 10.09 -42.30
CA ALA A 55 -1.46 9.83 -40.94
C ALA A 55 -2.82 9.12 -40.93
N THR A 56 -3.73 9.52 -41.82
CA THR A 56 -5.05 8.89 -41.98
C THR A 56 -4.92 7.44 -42.46
N VAL A 57 -4.05 7.17 -43.44
CA VAL A 57 -3.78 5.79 -43.91
C VAL A 57 -3.22 4.94 -42.76
N ARG A 58 -2.20 5.45 -42.04
CA ARG A 58 -1.58 4.74 -40.92
C ARG A 58 -2.54 4.47 -39.75
N PHE A 59 -3.49 5.37 -39.52
CA PHE A 59 -4.54 5.15 -38.54
C PHE A 59 -5.44 3.98 -38.91
N HIS A 60 -5.89 3.90 -40.16
CA HIS A 60 -6.71 2.77 -40.63
C HIS A 60 -5.92 1.46 -40.67
N ASP A 61 -4.63 1.51 -41.01
CA ASP A 61 -3.73 0.35 -40.92
C ASP A 61 -3.64 -0.15 -39.47
N LEU A 62 -3.47 0.75 -38.49
CA LEU A 62 -3.42 0.40 -37.07
C LEU A 62 -4.73 -0.28 -36.61
N LEU A 63 -5.89 0.25 -37.02
CA LEU A 63 -7.18 -0.36 -36.70
C LEU A 63 -7.32 -1.77 -37.30
N THR A 64 -6.77 -1.97 -38.50
CA THR A 64 -6.73 -3.28 -39.17
C THR A 64 -5.81 -4.26 -38.44
N GLN A 65 -4.65 -3.79 -37.98
CA GLN A 65 -3.76 -4.59 -37.12
C GLN A 65 -4.44 -5.02 -35.83
N LEU A 66 -5.23 -4.15 -35.20
CA LEU A 66 -6.02 -4.51 -34.02
C LEU A 66 -7.10 -5.56 -34.33
N ASP A 67 -7.69 -5.57 -35.53
CA ASP A 67 -8.63 -6.63 -35.94
C ASP A 67 -7.92 -7.97 -36.14
N HIS A 68 -6.70 -7.96 -36.68
CA HIS A 68 -5.88 -9.16 -36.77
C HIS A 68 -5.51 -9.70 -35.40
N GLN A 69 -5.14 -8.84 -34.45
CA GLN A 69 -4.86 -9.25 -33.07
C GLN A 69 -6.11 -9.75 -32.35
N HIS A 70 -7.27 -9.11 -32.57
CA HIS A 70 -8.55 -9.59 -32.06
C HIS A 70 -8.86 -11.01 -32.53
N SER A 71 -8.60 -11.30 -33.81
CA SER A 71 -8.78 -12.62 -34.41
C SER A 71 -7.81 -13.65 -33.82
N ARG A 72 -6.55 -13.27 -33.56
CA ARG A 72 -5.57 -14.14 -32.87
C ARG A 72 -6.03 -14.52 -31.46
N PHE A 73 -6.45 -13.54 -30.66
CA PHE A 73 -7.01 -13.82 -29.32
C PHE A 73 -8.29 -14.67 -29.38
N ALA A 74 -9.11 -14.51 -30.43
CA ALA A 74 -10.27 -15.36 -30.64
C ALA A 74 -9.88 -16.83 -30.89
N MET A 75 -8.81 -17.07 -31.66
CA MET A 75 -8.27 -18.41 -31.92
C MET A 75 -7.67 -19.04 -30.65
N GLU A 76 -6.96 -18.24 -29.85
CA GLU A 76 -6.36 -18.64 -28.57
C GLU A 76 -7.40 -18.82 -27.45
N LYS A 77 -8.67 -18.49 -27.71
CA LYS A 77 -9.77 -18.45 -26.72
C LYS A 77 -9.49 -17.53 -25.52
N ASP A 78 -8.64 -16.52 -25.72
CA ASP A 78 -8.35 -15.50 -24.71
C ASP A 78 -9.45 -14.42 -24.72
N PHE A 79 -10.53 -14.71 -23.99
CA PHE A 79 -11.68 -13.80 -23.89
C PHE A 79 -11.31 -12.43 -23.31
N LEU A 80 -10.34 -12.37 -22.40
CA LEU A 80 -9.96 -11.13 -21.72
C LEU A 80 -9.27 -10.18 -22.71
N ASN A 81 -8.24 -10.65 -23.39
CA ASN A 81 -7.52 -9.83 -24.37
C ASN A 81 -8.39 -9.52 -25.59
N GLN A 82 -9.28 -10.44 -25.98
CA GLN A 82 -10.30 -10.17 -26.98
C GLN A 82 -11.23 -9.01 -26.60
N HIS A 83 -11.70 -8.96 -25.35
CA HIS A 83 -12.50 -7.84 -24.85
C HIS A 83 -11.71 -6.53 -24.82
N ASN A 84 -10.47 -6.59 -24.31
CA ASN A 84 -9.59 -5.42 -24.16
C ASN A 84 -9.25 -4.79 -25.52
N ILE A 85 -8.81 -5.56 -26.51
CA ILE A 85 -8.52 -5.04 -27.86
C ILE A 85 -9.75 -4.40 -28.49
N ARG A 86 -10.94 -5.00 -28.32
CA ARG A 86 -12.19 -4.42 -28.83
C ARG A 86 -12.53 -3.08 -28.15
N LYS A 87 -12.21 -2.92 -26.86
CA LYS A 87 -12.40 -1.65 -26.14
C LYS A 87 -11.38 -0.61 -26.60
N ILE A 88 -10.11 -1.00 -26.71
CA ILE A 88 -9.01 -0.15 -27.17
C ILE A 88 -9.28 0.39 -28.57
N LYS A 89 -9.68 -0.47 -29.52
CA LYS A 89 -10.01 -0.07 -30.89
C LYS A 89 -11.09 1.02 -30.92
N ARG A 90 -12.17 0.84 -30.14
CA ARG A 90 -13.26 1.83 -30.03
C ARG A 90 -12.79 3.16 -29.43
N ASN A 91 -11.92 3.11 -28.41
CA ASN A 91 -11.36 4.31 -27.81
C ASN A 91 -10.47 5.08 -28.79
N LEU A 92 -9.59 4.39 -29.54
CA LEU A 92 -8.76 5.02 -30.56
C LEU A 92 -9.59 5.68 -31.66
N GLN A 93 -10.66 5.01 -32.12
CA GLN A 93 -11.63 5.58 -33.06
C GLN A 93 -12.23 6.89 -32.52
N ASN A 94 -12.73 6.87 -31.29
CA ASN A 94 -13.32 8.07 -30.70
C ASN A 94 -12.33 9.23 -30.47
N LEU A 95 -11.04 8.93 -30.26
CA LEU A 95 -10.02 9.94 -29.93
C LEU A 95 -9.32 10.52 -31.17
N PHE A 96 -9.06 9.69 -32.19
CA PHE A 96 -8.13 10.04 -33.26
C PHE A 96 -8.71 9.99 -34.67
N GLN A 97 -9.96 9.54 -34.85
CA GLN A 97 -10.58 9.46 -36.17
C GLN A 97 -10.69 10.85 -36.85
N ASP A 98 -10.93 11.90 -36.07
CA ASP A 98 -11.03 13.27 -36.59
C ASP A 98 -9.66 13.97 -36.69
N ASN A 99 -8.62 13.45 -36.01
CA ASN A 99 -7.28 14.01 -36.06
C ASN A 99 -6.19 12.90 -35.96
N PRO A 100 -5.95 12.15 -37.04
CA PRO A 100 -4.96 11.08 -37.06
C PRO A 100 -3.52 11.54 -36.83
N VAL A 101 -3.20 12.80 -37.17
CA VAL A 101 -1.86 13.38 -36.98
C VAL A 101 -1.53 13.46 -35.49
N SER A 102 -2.50 13.79 -34.63
CA SER A 102 -2.30 13.80 -33.18
C SER A 102 -1.91 12.43 -32.61
N MET A 103 -2.47 11.34 -33.15
CA MET A 103 -2.04 9.98 -32.80
C MET A 103 -0.59 9.73 -33.24
N ALA A 104 -0.24 10.11 -34.47
CA ALA A 104 1.12 9.93 -34.96
C ALA A 104 2.14 10.71 -34.12
N MET A 105 1.81 11.92 -33.67
CA MET A 105 2.63 12.69 -32.73
C MET A 105 2.82 11.98 -31.39
N ILE A 106 1.76 11.37 -30.84
CA ILE A 106 1.85 10.59 -29.59
C ILE A 106 2.76 9.38 -29.78
N ILE A 107 2.60 8.63 -30.88
CA ILE A 107 3.43 7.45 -31.16
C ILE A 107 4.90 7.85 -31.36
N SER A 108 5.17 8.87 -32.19
CA SER A 108 6.52 9.42 -32.39
C SER A 108 7.14 9.88 -31.07
N LYS A 109 6.40 10.65 -30.26
CA LYS A 109 6.87 11.12 -28.95
C LYS A 109 7.20 9.95 -28.04
N ASN A 110 6.31 8.97 -27.91
CA ASN A 110 6.51 7.82 -27.04
C ASN A 110 7.74 7.01 -27.49
N LEU A 111 7.87 6.69 -28.78
CA LEU A 111 9.05 5.98 -29.30
C LEU A 111 10.35 6.77 -29.08
N ASN A 112 10.31 8.10 -29.19
CA ASN A 112 11.45 8.97 -28.92
C ASN A 112 11.83 9.00 -27.43
N GLU A 113 10.85 9.07 -26.52
CA GLU A 113 11.11 9.00 -25.08
C GLU A 113 11.60 7.60 -24.68
N GLU A 114 11.07 6.53 -25.25
CA GLU A 114 11.58 5.16 -25.06
C GLU A 114 13.06 5.05 -25.48
N ARG A 115 13.45 5.64 -26.62
CA ARG A 115 14.86 5.69 -27.05
C ARG A 115 15.74 6.46 -26.06
N LYS A 116 15.23 7.53 -25.44
CA LYS A 116 15.96 8.27 -24.40
C LYS A 116 16.13 7.44 -23.14
N ILE A 117 15.10 6.67 -22.73
CA ILE A 117 15.17 5.76 -21.59
C ILE A 117 16.23 4.69 -21.84
N LEU A 118 16.24 4.07 -23.03
CA LEU A 118 17.26 3.10 -23.43
C LEU A 118 18.67 3.73 -23.42
N ALA A 119 18.84 4.93 -23.98
CA ALA A 119 20.12 5.64 -23.96
C ALA A 119 20.58 5.96 -22.52
N ALA A 120 19.67 6.34 -21.63
CA ALA A 120 19.96 6.60 -20.23
C ALA A 120 20.31 5.31 -19.44
N ALA A 121 19.72 4.17 -19.82
CA ALA A 121 20.08 2.86 -19.28
C ALA A 121 21.49 2.45 -19.75
N LEU A 122 21.79 2.56 -21.03
CA LEU A 122 23.10 2.27 -21.62
C LEU A 122 24.22 3.12 -20.98
N MET A 123 23.96 4.40 -20.70
CA MET A 123 24.92 5.27 -20.01
C MET A 123 25.15 4.87 -18.53
N SER A 124 24.19 4.17 -17.91
CA SER A 124 24.32 3.62 -16.55
C SER A 124 25.01 2.26 -16.53
N GLU A 125 25.06 1.54 -17.67
CA GLU A 125 25.60 0.17 -17.79
C GLU A 125 27.11 0.10 -18.13
N VAL A 126 27.76 1.22 -18.48
CA VAL A 126 29.23 1.29 -18.70
C VAL A 126 30.05 0.98 -17.41
N GLY A 127 29.39 0.72 -16.28
CA GLY A 127 30.00 0.25 -15.04
C GLY A 127 29.85 -1.24 -14.72
N SER A 128 29.13 -2.04 -15.52
CA SER A 128 28.92 -3.46 -15.18
C SER A 128 28.35 -4.26 -16.37
N GLU A 129 29.20 -4.64 -17.33
CA GLU A 129 28.83 -5.66 -18.33
C GLU A 129 28.95 -7.07 -17.73
N CYS A 130 27.84 -7.83 -17.72
CA CYS A 130 27.73 -9.08 -18.50
C CYS A 130 26.35 -9.76 -18.30
N ALA A 131 25.49 -9.69 -19.31
CA ALA A 131 24.60 -10.77 -19.80
C ALA A 131 23.66 -10.16 -20.88
N PRO A 132 23.59 -10.72 -22.09
CA PRO A 132 22.58 -11.77 -22.31
C PRO A 132 23.00 -12.86 -23.31
N GLU A 133 22.86 -14.13 -22.93
CA GLU A 133 22.83 -15.24 -23.91
C GLU A 133 22.05 -16.45 -23.36
N THR A 134 20.92 -16.21 -22.69
CA THR A 134 20.29 -17.20 -21.77
C THR A 134 19.40 -18.27 -22.42
N GLU A 135 19.53 -18.50 -23.72
CA GLU A 135 18.85 -19.62 -24.40
C GLU A 135 19.86 -20.54 -25.12
N GLN A 136 20.97 -19.99 -25.61
CA GLN A 136 22.18 -20.75 -25.93
C GLN A 136 22.87 -21.24 -24.63
N ASN A 137 22.68 -20.54 -23.50
CA ASN A 137 23.21 -20.97 -22.20
C ASN A 137 22.50 -22.17 -21.58
N ILE A 138 21.29 -22.56 -21.99
CA ILE A 138 20.65 -23.79 -21.50
C ILE A 138 21.29 -25.02 -22.17
N LYS A 139 21.67 -24.87 -23.45
CA LYS A 139 22.40 -25.89 -24.21
C LYS A 139 23.88 -25.91 -23.85
N ASN A 140 24.47 -24.73 -23.66
CA ASN A 140 25.79 -24.62 -23.05
C ASN A 140 25.74 -25.05 -21.57
N LEU A 141 24.59 -25.06 -20.86
CA LEU A 141 24.47 -25.56 -19.48
C LEU A 141 24.54 -27.08 -19.43
N GLU A 142 24.00 -27.78 -20.43
CA GLU A 142 24.22 -29.23 -20.61
C GLU A 142 25.69 -29.52 -20.95
N ASP A 143 26.27 -28.77 -21.90
CA ASP A 143 27.70 -28.89 -22.23
C ASP A 143 28.63 -28.44 -21.07
N LEU A 144 28.21 -27.46 -20.25
CA LEU A 144 28.88 -26.99 -19.03
C LEU A 144 28.68 -27.96 -17.88
N GLN A 145 27.64 -28.79 -17.88
CA GLN A 145 27.42 -29.83 -16.87
C GLN A 145 28.35 -31.02 -17.14
N ASP A 146 28.60 -31.34 -18.41
CA ASP A 146 29.65 -32.27 -18.85
C ASP A 146 31.06 -31.67 -18.71
N GLU A 147 31.24 -30.38 -19.00
CA GLU A 147 32.49 -29.66 -18.75
C GLU A 147 32.73 -29.46 -17.24
N HIS A 148 31.69 -29.39 -16.41
CA HIS A 148 31.76 -29.33 -14.94
C HIS A 148 32.03 -30.70 -14.34
N ASP A 149 31.59 -31.80 -14.93
CA ASP A 149 32.04 -33.14 -14.53
C ASP A 149 33.53 -33.35 -14.88
N PHE A 150 33.98 -32.77 -16.00
CA PHE A 150 35.40 -32.73 -16.40
C PHE A 150 36.24 -31.75 -15.57
N LYS A 151 35.71 -30.56 -15.25
CA LYS A 151 36.36 -29.52 -14.44
C LYS A 151 36.30 -29.82 -12.94
N SER A 152 35.28 -30.49 -12.41
CA SER A 152 35.19 -30.94 -11.01
C SER A 152 36.28 -31.96 -10.67
N LYS A 153 36.63 -32.83 -11.64
CA LYS A 153 37.83 -33.68 -11.59
C LYS A 153 39.15 -32.89 -11.66
N THR A 154 39.11 -31.62 -12.07
CA THR A 154 40.25 -30.71 -12.22
C THR A 154 40.32 -29.61 -11.14
N LEU A 155 39.20 -29.30 -10.46
CA LEU A 155 38.98 -28.20 -9.50
C LEU A 155 38.70 -28.68 -8.06
N GLN A 156 39.25 -29.85 -7.69
CA GLN A 156 39.74 -30.06 -6.31
C GLN A 156 40.87 -29.09 -5.90
N SER A 157 41.10 -28.00 -6.66
CA SER A 157 42.29 -27.16 -6.59
C SER A 157 42.05 -25.65 -6.35
N ARG A 158 40.83 -25.10 -6.26
CA ARG A 158 40.61 -23.67 -5.88
C ARG A 158 39.14 -23.35 -5.56
N GLY A 159 38.87 -22.71 -4.41
CA GLY A 159 37.51 -22.58 -3.84
C GLY A 159 36.85 -21.19 -3.84
N GLY A 160 35.50 -21.21 -3.65
CA GLY A 160 34.56 -20.15 -3.22
C GLY A 160 33.68 -19.52 -4.33
N LYS A 161 32.42 -19.08 -4.16
CA LYS A 161 31.28 -19.19 -3.19
C LYS A 161 30.03 -18.52 -3.83
N GLY A 162 28.81 -18.97 -3.49
CA GLY A 162 27.54 -18.26 -3.76
C GLY A 162 26.26 -19.10 -3.50
N ALA A 163 25.32 -18.59 -2.69
CA ALA A 163 24.16 -19.32 -2.14
C ALA A 163 23.17 -19.91 -3.18
N PHE A 164 23.11 -19.36 -4.39
CA PHE A 164 22.23 -19.85 -5.46
C PHE A 164 22.70 -21.20 -6.06
N LEU A 165 24.02 -21.43 -6.12
CA LEU A 165 24.60 -22.67 -6.59
C LEU A 165 24.33 -23.83 -5.61
N MET A 166 24.12 -23.49 -4.33
CA MET A 166 24.11 -24.42 -3.22
C MET A 166 22.79 -25.19 -3.09
N VAL A 167 21.63 -24.56 -3.34
CA VAL A 167 20.32 -25.23 -3.38
C VAL A 167 20.23 -26.20 -4.57
N CYS A 168 20.75 -25.79 -5.73
CA CYS A 168 20.85 -26.64 -6.91
C CYS A 168 21.80 -27.83 -6.67
N VAL A 169 22.93 -27.59 -5.99
CA VAL A 169 23.85 -28.66 -5.55
C VAL A 169 23.18 -29.58 -4.53
N CYS A 170 22.34 -29.09 -3.61
CA CYS A 170 21.67 -29.94 -2.63
C CYS A 170 20.66 -30.89 -3.28
N VAL A 171 19.86 -30.40 -4.25
CA VAL A 171 18.95 -31.23 -5.06
C VAL A 171 19.73 -32.20 -5.95
N CYS A 172 20.82 -31.74 -6.59
CA CYS A 172 21.66 -32.56 -7.45
C CYS A 172 22.44 -33.63 -6.67
N VAL A 173 22.91 -33.32 -5.46
CA VAL A 173 23.57 -34.27 -4.53
C VAL A 173 22.58 -35.28 -3.97
N CYS A 174 21.33 -34.88 -3.67
CA CYS A 174 20.26 -35.83 -3.31
C CYS A 174 19.95 -36.84 -4.43
N VAL A 175 20.09 -36.44 -5.70
CA VAL A 175 19.98 -37.34 -6.86
C VAL A 175 21.25 -38.21 -7.02
N CYS A 176 22.44 -37.66 -6.81
CA CYS A 176 23.72 -38.39 -6.91
C CYS A 176 23.95 -39.42 -5.80
N LEU A 177 23.41 -39.20 -4.58
CA LEU A 177 23.46 -40.14 -3.45
C LEU A 177 22.78 -41.49 -3.72
N CYS A 178 22.02 -41.63 -4.81
CA CYS A 178 21.37 -42.88 -5.21
C CYS A 178 22.29 -43.92 -5.85
N VAL A 179 23.57 -43.62 -6.12
CA VAL A 179 24.36 -44.46 -7.04
C VAL A 179 25.33 -45.46 -6.40
N PHE A 180 26.35 -45.17 -5.56
CA PHE A 180 27.25 -46.26 -5.10
C PHE A 180 28.04 -45.95 -3.80
N GLN A 181 28.50 -47.03 -3.14
CA GLN A 181 29.49 -47.15 -2.04
C GLN A 181 30.09 -45.84 -1.51
N GLY A 182 29.74 -45.44 -0.28
CA GLY A 182 30.12 -44.16 0.35
C GLY A 182 28.97 -43.41 1.04
N VAL A 183 27.78 -43.99 1.02
CA VAL A 183 26.48 -43.38 1.43
C VAL A 183 26.50 -42.72 2.81
N VAL A 184 27.11 -43.35 3.82
CA VAL A 184 27.18 -42.80 5.19
C VAL A 184 28.02 -41.52 5.27
N GLY A 185 29.17 -41.49 4.61
CA GLY A 185 30.04 -40.30 4.58
C GLY A 185 29.37 -39.15 3.83
N GLN A 186 28.78 -39.44 2.68
CA GLN A 186 28.06 -38.45 1.85
C GLN A 186 26.82 -37.90 2.55
N MET A 187 26.06 -38.72 3.30
CA MET A 187 24.92 -38.23 4.10
C MET A 187 25.37 -37.29 5.23
N SER A 188 26.49 -37.59 5.88
CA SER A 188 27.06 -36.71 6.90
C SER A 188 27.51 -35.37 6.33
N GLU A 189 28.16 -35.38 5.16
CA GLU A 189 28.54 -34.16 4.44
C GLU A 189 27.33 -33.35 3.98
N LEU A 190 26.29 -34.02 3.46
CA LEU A 190 25.01 -33.37 3.11
C LEU A 190 24.37 -32.70 4.32
N LEU A 191 24.34 -33.36 5.48
CA LEU A 191 23.80 -32.76 6.71
C LEU A 191 24.61 -31.52 7.14
N ASN A 192 25.94 -31.51 6.99
CA ASN A 192 26.77 -30.33 7.27
C ASN A 192 26.40 -29.17 6.35
N LEU A 193 26.14 -29.48 5.09
CA LEU A 193 25.81 -28.51 4.05
C LEU A 193 24.40 -27.93 4.26
N VAL A 194 23.43 -28.78 4.60
CA VAL A 194 22.06 -28.37 4.96
C VAL A 194 22.05 -27.50 6.21
N GLU A 195 22.86 -27.82 7.21
CA GLU A 195 22.98 -27.02 8.44
C GLU A 195 23.51 -25.60 8.15
N GLN A 196 24.48 -25.47 7.25
CA GLN A 196 24.98 -24.16 6.80
C GLN A 196 23.91 -23.36 6.03
N LEU A 197 23.20 -24.03 5.12
CA LEU A 197 22.08 -23.43 4.38
C LEU A 197 20.97 -22.96 5.31
N GLU A 198 20.57 -23.80 6.25
CA GLU A 198 19.52 -23.49 7.19
C GLU A 198 19.89 -22.27 8.05
N TYR A 199 21.15 -22.20 8.49
CA TYR A 199 21.66 -21.02 9.18
C TYR A 199 21.55 -19.76 8.32
N GLU A 200 22.01 -19.78 7.07
CA GLU A 200 21.92 -18.62 6.16
C GLU A 200 20.46 -18.23 5.88
N LEU A 201 19.60 -19.21 5.60
CA LEU A 201 18.18 -19.01 5.31
C LEU A 201 17.42 -18.37 6.49
N ILE A 202 17.71 -18.80 7.72
CA ILE A 202 17.01 -18.32 8.93
C ILE A 202 17.60 -17.00 9.42
N THR A 203 18.93 -16.89 9.47
CA THR A 203 19.59 -15.73 10.10
C THR A 203 19.77 -14.55 9.17
N VAL A 204 19.89 -14.77 7.86
CA VAL A 204 20.08 -13.71 6.85
C VAL A 204 18.78 -13.48 6.10
N GLU A 205 18.35 -14.43 5.27
CA GLU A 205 17.26 -14.22 4.32
C GLU A 205 15.91 -13.94 5.00
N LEU A 206 15.54 -14.75 6.00
CA LEU A 206 14.31 -14.56 6.76
C LEU A 206 14.35 -13.27 7.60
N SER A 207 15.51 -12.92 8.17
CA SER A 207 15.64 -11.71 9.00
C SER A 207 15.55 -10.44 8.16
N GLU A 208 16.17 -10.44 6.97
CA GLU A 208 16.06 -9.36 5.99
C GLU A 208 14.64 -9.21 5.46
N TRP A 209 13.93 -10.32 5.18
CA TRP A 209 12.53 -10.24 4.80
C TRP A 209 11.66 -9.66 5.92
N LYS A 210 11.86 -10.08 7.18
CA LYS A 210 11.16 -9.48 8.33
C LYS A 210 11.42 -7.97 8.41
N ARG A 211 12.67 -7.53 8.18
CA ARG A 211 13.02 -6.11 8.14
C ARG A 211 12.35 -5.38 6.96
N ARG A 212 12.31 -5.97 5.77
CA ARG A 212 11.61 -5.42 4.61
C ARG A 212 10.12 -5.29 4.86
N GLN A 213 9.48 -6.29 5.46
CA GLN A 213 8.06 -6.24 5.85
C GLN A 213 7.79 -5.12 6.84
N GLN A 214 8.68 -4.96 7.82
CA GLN A 214 8.61 -3.89 8.81
C GLN A 214 8.61 -2.50 8.17
N MET A 215 9.52 -2.28 7.20
CA MET A 215 9.59 -1.03 6.43
C MET A 215 8.38 -0.82 5.54
N ALA A 216 7.91 -1.87 4.85
CA ALA A 216 6.68 -1.81 4.07
C ALA A 216 5.46 -1.43 4.93
N CYS A 217 5.38 -1.90 6.18
CA CYS A 217 4.28 -1.56 7.08
C CYS A 217 4.21 -0.05 7.37
N ILE A 218 5.33 0.68 7.34
CA ILE A 218 5.35 2.14 7.55
C ILE A 218 5.40 2.94 6.24
N GLY A 219 5.20 2.29 5.08
CA GLY A 219 5.09 2.92 3.77
C GLY A 219 6.29 2.75 2.84
N GLY A 220 7.30 1.95 3.22
CA GLY A 220 8.44 1.64 2.36
C GLY A 220 8.04 0.87 1.10
N LEU A 221 8.76 1.10 0.00
CA LEU A 221 8.48 0.54 -1.33
C LEU A 221 9.18 -0.81 -1.58
N THR A 222 9.31 -1.65 -0.56
CA THR A 222 10.06 -2.91 -0.64
C THR A 222 9.18 -4.08 -1.08
N ASN A 223 9.74 -5.00 -1.88
CA ASN A 223 9.07 -6.26 -2.19
C ASN A 223 9.04 -7.14 -0.93
N VAL A 224 7.84 -7.58 -0.54
CA VAL A 224 7.56 -8.43 0.62
C VAL A 224 6.97 -9.79 0.23
N CYS A 225 7.04 -10.17 -1.05
CA CYS A 225 6.63 -11.48 -1.53
C CYS A 225 7.40 -12.59 -0.79
N LEU A 226 6.66 -13.62 -0.38
CA LEU A 226 7.20 -14.76 0.38
C LEU A 226 7.55 -15.95 -0.50
N ASP A 227 7.25 -15.93 -1.80
CA ASP A 227 7.28 -17.13 -2.64
C ASP A 227 8.70 -17.68 -2.82
N GLN A 228 9.70 -16.80 -2.94
CA GLN A 228 11.11 -17.20 -2.99
C GLN A 228 11.56 -17.87 -1.68
N LEU A 229 11.24 -17.27 -0.53
CA LEU A 229 11.52 -17.86 0.78
C LEU A 229 10.77 -19.18 0.95
N GLN A 230 9.49 -19.25 0.58
CA GLN A 230 8.69 -20.46 0.66
C GLN A 230 9.32 -21.59 -0.17
N ASN A 231 9.82 -21.29 -1.37
CA ASN A 231 10.50 -22.27 -2.21
C ASN A 231 11.78 -22.80 -1.54
N TRP A 232 12.61 -21.92 -0.97
CA TRP A 232 13.84 -22.33 -0.27
C TRP A 232 13.55 -23.14 0.99
N PHE A 233 12.65 -22.67 1.86
CA PHE A 233 12.21 -23.40 3.05
C PHE A 233 11.63 -24.77 2.70
N THR A 234 10.83 -24.85 1.64
CA THR A 234 10.23 -26.11 1.18
C THR A 234 11.30 -27.05 0.63
N ALA A 235 12.21 -26.59 -0.22
CA ALA A 235 13.28 -27.42 -0.79
C ALA A 235 14.21 -28.01 0.29
N VAL A 236 14.60 -27.21 1.29
CA VAL A 236 15.41 -27.67 2.43
C VAL A 236 14.62 -28.69 3.26
N GLY A 237 13.33 -28.42 3.51
CA GLY A 237 12.44 -29.35 4.21
C GLY A 237 12.31 -30.69 3.49
N GLU A 238 12.05 -30.69 2.19
CA GLU A 238 11.97 -31.89 1.35
C GLU A 238 13.30 -32.67 1.33
N CYS A 239 14.43 -31.97 1.26
CA CYS A 239 15.76 -32.59 1.36
C CYS A 239 15.94 -33.33 2.70
N LEU A 240 15.60 -32.69 3.83
CA LEU A 240 15.67 -33.31 5.16
C LEU A 240 14.72 -34.51 5.29
N LEU A 241 13.52 -34.42 4.72
CA LEU A 241 12.58 -35.54 4.66
C LEU A 241 13.13 -36.72 3.86
N GLN A 242 13.74 -36.43 2.71
CA GLN A 242 14.37 -37.44 1.86
C GLN A 242 15.52 -38.12 2.58
N VAL A 243 16.39 -37.37 3.28
CA VAL A 243 17.46 -37.94 4.12
C VAL A 243 16.89 -38.89 5.16
N ARG A 244 15.80 -38.52 5.85
CA ARG A 244 15.12 -39.39 6.82
C ARG A 244 14.56 -40.67 6.18
N GLN A 245 13.97 -40.58 4.98
CA GLN A 245 13.49 -41.76 4.26
C GLN A 245 14.65 -42.70 3.88
N GLN A 246 15.79 -42.15 3.47
CA GLN A 246 16.98 -42.97 3.17
C GLN A 246 17.56 -43.63 4.43
N LEU A 247 17.58 -42.93 5.56
CA LEU A 247 18.00 -43.53 6.84
C LEU A 247 17.08 -44.69 7.28
N LYS A 248 15.77 -44.60 7.02
CA LYS A 248 14.83 -45.72 7.24
C LYS A 248 15.13 -46.92 6.33
N LYS A 249 15.45 -46.68 5.06
CA LYS A 249 15.85 -47.75 4.14
C LYS A 249 17.17 -48.41 4.55
N LEU A 250 18.12 -47.62 5.06
CA LEU A 250 19.38 -48.16 5.61
C LEU A 250 19.12 -49.06 6.83
N LEU A 251 18.16 -48.72 7.69
CA LEU A 251 17.72 -49.58 8.80
C LEU A 251 17.15 -50.92 8.30
N GLU A 252 16.35 -50.92 7.23
CA GLU A 252 15.82 -52.16 6.65
C GLU A 252 16.94 -53.06 6.09
N LEU A 253 18.02 -52.47 5.57
CA LEU A 253 19.19 -53.20 5.09
C LEU A 253 20.01 -53.77 6.24
N GLU A 254 20.24 -52.98 7.29
CA GLU A 254 20.87 -53.42 8.54
C GLU A 254 20.13 -54.63 9.12
N GLN A 255 18.79 -54.56 9.21
CA GLN A 255 17.95 -55.67 9.70
C GLN A 255 18.05 -56.95 8.87
N LYS A 256 18.31 -56.83 7.56
CA LYS A 256 18.48 -57.99 6.67
C LYS A 256 19.86 -58.62 6.83
N PHE A 257 20.90 -57.82 7.07
CA PHE A 257 22.28 -58.27 7.19
C PHE A 257 23.13 -57.22 7.92
N THR A 258 23.80 -57.63 9.01
CA THR A 258 24.70 -56.78 9.81
C THR A 258 25.99 -57.54 10.12
N TYR A 259 27.09 -56.82 10.34
CA TYR A 259 28.40 -57.38 10.72
C TYR A 259 29.11 -56.53 11.79
N PRO A 260 30.14 -57.06 12.49
CA PRO A 260 30.91 -56.29 13.47
C PRO A 260 31.55 -55.05 12.83
N HIS A 261 31.35 -53.87 13.43
CA HIS A 261 31.79 -52.57 12.90
C HIS A 261 31.11 -52.12 11.59
N ASP A 262 29.85 -52.52 11.39
CA ASP A 262 29.02 -51.97 10.31
C ASP A 262 28.88 -50.43 10.47
N PRO A 263 29.33 -49.62 9.49
CA PRO A 263 29.19 -48.17 9.52
C PRO A 263 27.73 -47.71 9.58
N ILE A 264 26.77 -48.49 9.07
CA ILE A 264 25.34 -48.16 9.13
C ILE A 264 24.88 -48.21 10.60
N ALA A 265 25.12 -49.33 11.29
CA ALA A 265 24.76 -49.50 12.69
C ALA A 265 25.42 -48.45 13.61
N LEU A 266 26.66 -48.03 13.30
CA LEU A 266 27.42 -47.06 14.09
C LEU A 266 26.96 -45.60 13.92
N SER A 267 26.54 -45.19 12.72
CA SER A 267 26.33 -43.78 12.36
C SER A 267 24.87 -43.39 12.12
N ARG A 268 23.98 -44.36 11.89
CA ARG A 268 22.58 -44.10 11.54
C ARG A 268 21.84 -43.30 12.60
N ALA A 269 21.98 -43.68 13.87
CA ALA A 269 21.26 -43.03 14.97
C ALA A 269 21.63 -41.54 15.11
N THR A 270 22.92 -41.21 14.99
CA THR A 270 23.40 -39.83 15.09
C THR A 270 22.98 -38.98 13.89
N MET A 271 22.99 -39.55 12.68
CA MET A 271 22.49 -38.87 11.48
C MET A 271 20.97 -38.63 11.55
N GLU A 272 20.22 -39.59 12.10
CA GLU A 272 18.78 -39.46 12.26
C GLU A 272 18.41 -38.37 13.26
N GLU A 273 19.13 -38.29 14.38
CA GLU A 273 18.97 -37.24 15.39
C GLU A 273 19.32 -35.86 14.82
N ARG A 274 20.43 -35.73 14.06
CA ARG A 274 20.79 -34.48 13.37
C ARG A 274 19.72 -34.06 12.38
N ALA A 275 19.25 -34.96 11.51
CA ALA A 275 18.22 -34.64 10.52
C ALA A 275 16.92 -34.17 11.18
N LEU A 276 16.54 -34.76 12.34
CA LEU A 276 15.39 -34.31 13.12
C LEU A 276 15.59 -32.95 13.76
N ALA A 277 16.78 -32.68 14.31
CA ALA A 277 17.10 -31.39 14.92
C ALA A 277 17.05 -30.24 13.90
N LEU A 278 17.61 -30.47 12.70
CA LEU A 278 17.53 -29.53 11.57
C LEU A 278 16.08 -29.33 11.11
N LEU A 279 15.33 -30.41 10.90
CA LEU A 279 13.92 -30.30 10.50
C LEU A 279 13.07 -29.54 11.54
N LYS A 280 13.30 -29.79 12.83
CA LYS A 280 12.63 -29.08 13.92
C LYS A 280 12.96 -27.59 13.91
N THR A 281 14.23 -27.25 13.70
CA THR A 281 14.71 -25.86 13.67
C THR A 281 14.12 -25.11 12.47
N LEU A 282 14.11 -25.74 11.29
CA LEU A 282 13.52 -25.21 10.06
C LEU A 282 12.02 -24.94 10.23
N ILE A 283 11.26 -25.92 10.72
CA ILE A 283 9.80 -25.80 10.90
C ILE A 283 9.49 -24.70 11.93
N THR A 284 10.20 -24.68 13.05
CA THR A 284 9.97 -23.70 14.14
C THR A 284 10.16 -22.26 13.63
N ASN A 285 11.13 -22.03 12.73
CA ASN A 285 11.39 -20.70 12.18
C ASN A 285 10.56 -20.37 10.92
N SER A 286 9.85 -21.35 10.35
CA SER A 286 9.08 -21.17 9.12
C SER A 286 7.73 -20.48 9.32
N MET A 287 7.25 -20.33 10.56
CA MET A 287 5.98 -19.66 10.85
C MET A 287 6.17 -18.14 10.93
N VAL A 288 5.55 -17.43 9.99
CA VAL A 288 5.66 -15.98 9.87
C VAL A 288 4.29 -15.32 9.80
N ILE A 289 4.21 -14.09 10.28
CA ILE A 289 3.04 -13.25 10.04
C ILE A 289 3.19 -12.62 8.66
N GLU A 290 2.47 -13.14 7.67
CA GLU A 290 2.47 -12.62 6.30
C GLU A 290 1.79 -11.24 6.21
N ARG A 291 0.68 -11.05 6.93
CA ARG A 291 -0.03 -9.76 7.00
C ARG A 291 -0.20 -9.33 8.44
N GLN A 292 0.50 -8.26 8.80
CA GLN A 292 0.45 -7.66 10.14
C GLN A 292 -0.97 -7.17 10.49
N PRO A 293 -1.32 -7.09 11.79
CA PRO A 293 -2.65 -6.64 12.24
C PRO A 293 -3.06 -5.29 11.64
N CYS A 294 -4.20 -5.26 10.96
CA CYS A 294 -4.70 -4.05 10.30
C CYS A 294 -6.22 -3.97 10.33
N MET A 295 -6.77 -2.78 10.53
CA MET A 295 -8.20 -2.52 10.42
C MET A 295 -8.58 -2.28 8.96
N PRO A 296 -9.59 -2.98 8.39
CA PRO A 296 -10.01 -2.78 7.01
C PRO A 296 -10.46 -1.34 6.69
N THR A 297 -10.90 -0.58 7.70
CA THR A 297 -11.29 0.83 7.57
C THR A 297 -10.10 1.79 7.47
N GLN A 298 -8.88 1.34 7.80
CA GLN A 298 -7.66 2.16 7.90
C GLN A 298 -6.43 1.42 7.36
N LEU A 299 -6.50 0.96 6.12
CA LEU A 299 -5.43 0.18 5.46
C LEU A 299 -4.05 0.88 5.44
N GLN A 300 -4.02 2.21 5.42
CA GLN A 300 -2.78 3.00 5.38
C GLN A 300 -2.07 3.09 6.74
N ARG A 301 -2.66 2.56 7.81
CA ARG A 301 -2.17 2.67 9.18
C ARG A 301 -2.22 1.30 9.88
N PRO A 302 -1.47 0.30 9.41
CA PRO A 302 -1.38 -1.00 10.09
C PRO A 302 -0.81 -0.83 11.51
N LEU A 303 -0.95 -1.86 12.35
CA LEU A 303 -0.45 -1.93 13.73
C LEU A 303 -1.08 -0.93 14.72
N VAL A 304 -1.94 0.00 14.28
CA VAL A 304 -2.77 0.80 15.19
C VAL A 304 -4.18 0.22 15.20
N LEU A 305 -4.64 -0.28 16.34
CA LEU A 305 -5.92 -0.96 16.46
C LEU A 305 -6.85 -0.20 17.38
N LYS A 306 -8.09 0.04 16.94
CA LYS A 306 -9.11 0.67 17.77
C LYS A 306 -9.93 -0.37 18.52
N THR A 307 -10.11 -0.17 19.83
CA THR A 307 -11.02 -0.99 20.64
C THR A 307 -12.44 -0.96 20.07
N GLY A 308 -13.09 -2.13 20.08
CA GLY A 308 -14.42 -2.27 19.50
C GLY A 308 -14.48 -2.30 17.96
N VAL A 309 -13.36 -2.16 17.23
CA VAL A 309 -13.31 -2.27 15.76
C VAL A 309 -12.72 -3.62 15.34
N LEU A 310 -13.26 -4.18 14.26
CA LEU A 310 -12.75 -5.42 13.68
C LEU A 310 -11.44 -5.20 12.94
N PHE A 311 -10.51 -6.14 13.08
CA PHE A 311 -9.24 -6.16 12.35
C PHE A 311 -8.95 -7.54 11.75
N THR A 312 -7.94 -7.59 10.89
CA THR A 312 -7.50 -8.79 10.19
C THR A 312 -6.00 -8.96 10.32
N LEU A 313 -5.55 -10.21 10.30
CA LEU A 313 -4.13 -10.59 10.19
C LEU A 313 -4.01 -11.94 9.47
N LYS A 314 -2.85 -12.22 8.87
CA LYS A 314 -2.59 -13.48 8.18
C LYS A 314 -1.26 -14.08 8.63
N VAL A 315 -1.29 -15.35 9.01
CA VAL A 315 -0.13 -16.16 9.36
C VAL A 315 0.10 -17.18 8.24
N ARG A 316 1.36 -17.44 7.90
CA ARG A 316 1.76 -18.39 6.84
C ARG A 316 2.90 -19.27 7.34
N LEU A 317 2.87 -20.55 6.95
CA LEU A 317 4.00 -21.46 7.11
C LEU A 317 4.78 -21.50 5.79
N LEU A 318 6.09 -21.22 5.86
CA LEU A 318 6.96 -21.19 4.67
C LEU A 318 7.34 -22.59 4.17
N VAL A 319 7.11 -23.63 4.96
CA VAL A 319 7.39 -25.01 4.58
C VAL A 319 6.12 -25.66 4.05
N LYS A 320 6.14 -26.11 2.78
CA LYS A 320 5.02 -26.78 2.11
C LYS A 320 5.32 -28.27 1.91
N LEU A 321 4.99 -29.10 2.89
CA LEU A 321 5.16 -30.56 2.79
C LEU A 321 3.88 -31.21 2.24
N GLN A 322 4.01 -32.18 1.32
CA GLN A 322 2.89 -32.93 0.75
C GLN A 322 2.14 -33.80 1.77
N GLU A 323 2.79 -34.19 2.87
CA GLU A 323 2.21 -34.99 3.97
C GLU A 323 1.80 -34.12 5.16
N ASN A 324 1.21 -32.94 4.95
CA ASN A 324 0.78 -32.11 6.08
C ASN A 324 -0.60 -32.55 6.61
N PRO A 325 -0.70 -33.14 7.82
CA PRO A 325 -1.98 -33.25 8.51
C PRO A 325 -2.50 -31.85 8.89
N PRO A 326 -3.80 -31.71 9.21
CA PRO A 326 -4.36 -30.43 9.62
C PRO A 326 -3.66 -29.90 10.89
N CYS A 327 -2.91 -28.80 10.78
CA CYS A 327 -2.35 -28.10 11.93
C CYS A 327 -3.44 -27.28 12.63
N SER A 328 -3.78 -27.65 13.86
CA SER A 328 -4.66 -26.87 14.74
C SER A 328 -3.84 -25.91 15.61
N GLY A 329 -4.05 -24.59 15.46
CA GLY A 329 -3.45 -23.58 16.33
C GLY A 329 -4.40 -23.07 17.41
N PHE A 330 -3.86 -22.69 18.58
CA PHE A 330 -4.58 -22.13 19.72
C PHE A 330 -4.31 -20.62 19.83
N PHE A 331 -5.35 -19.78 19.99
CA PHE A 331 -5.22 -18.31 20.13
C PHE A 331 -6.20 -17.74 21.17
N ASN A 332 -5.79 -16.72 21.92
CA ASN A 332 -6.65 -16.07 22.93
C ASN A 332 -7.00 -14.63 22.53
N ILE A 333 -8.15 -14.43 21.86
CA ILE A 333 -8.71 -13.10 21.52
C ILE A 333 -10.26 -13.14 21.72
N LEU A 334 -11.00 -12.05 21.57
CA LEU A 334 -12.47 -12.11 21.43
C LEU A 334 -12.81 -12.26 19.94
N GLY A 335 -13.26 -13.46 19.54
CA GLY A 335 -13.56 -13.81 18.15
C GLY A 335 -13.33 -15.30 17.86
N THR A 336 -12.92 -15.64 16.64
CA THR A 336 -12.46 -17.00 16.30
C THR A 336 -11.05 -17.21 16.84
N ASN A 337 -10.99 -17.80 18.02
CA ASN A 337 -9.79 -18.04 18.82
C ASN A 337 -8.95 -19.21 18.33
N MET A 338 -9.43 -19.96 17.35
CA MET A 338 -8.72 -21.08 16.78
C MET A 338 -8.98 -21.07 15.29
N LYS A 339 -7.93 -21.18 14.50
CA LYS A 339 -8.07 -21.35 13.05
C LYS A 339 -7.08 -22.40 12.60
N VAL A 340 -7.59 -23.38 11.87
CA VAL A 340 -6.78 -24.39 11.20
C VAL A 340 -6.10 -23.73 10.01
N MET A 341 -4.81 -24.00 9.82
CA MET A 341 -4.09 -23.57 8.62
C MET A 341 -4.60 -24.38 7.44
N ASN A 342 -5.15 -23.69 6.43
CA ASN A 342 -5.67 -24.32 5.22
C ASN A 342 -4.70 -24.11 4.07
N MET A 343 -4.71 -25.06 3.14
CA MET A 343 -3.96 -24.95 1.89
C MET A 343 -4.78 -24.11 0.90
N GLU A 344 -4.34 -22.89 0.64
CA GLU A 344 -4.88 -22.08 -0.47
C GLU A 344 -4.16 -22.48 -1.76
N GLU A 345 -4.91 -22.77 -2.84
CA GLU A 345 -4.46 -23.40 -4.09
C GLU A 345 -3.23 -22.72 -4.74
N SER A 346 -2.97 -21.44 -4.44
CA SER A 346 -1.85 -20.66 -4.99
C SER A 346 -0.82 -20.16 -3.97
N ILE A 347 -1.05 -20.27 -2.65
CA ILE A 347 -0.28 -19.53 -1.61
C ILE A 347 0.37 -20.46 -0.56
N GLY A 348 -0.06 -21.72 -0.48
CA GLY A 348 0.45 -22.69 0.51
C GLY A 348 -0.34 -22.67 1.82
N MET A 349 0.26 -23.16 2.92
CA MET A 349 -0.43 -23.26 4.22
C MET A 349 -0.49 -21.92 4.94
N ALA A 350 -1.69 -21.36 5.09
CA ALA A 350 -1.91 -20.11 5.78
C ALA A 350 -3.20 -20.11 6.62
N ALA A 351 -3.22 -19.28 7.66
CA ALA A 351 -4.39 -18.99 8.46
C ALA A 351 -4.63 -17.48 8.48
N GLU A 352 -5.73 -17.04 7.83
CA GLU A 352 -6.16 -15.65 7.88
C GLU A 352 -7.22 -15.45 8.97
N PHE A 353 -6.93 -14.66 10.00
CA PHE A 353 -7.90 -14.33 11.02
C PHE A 353 -8.63 -13.06 10.59
N ARG A 354 -9.94 -13.21 10.34
CA ARG A 354 -10.84 -12.10 10.06
C ARG A 354 -11.77 -11.90 11.25
N HIS A 355 -12.26 -10.67 11.42
CA HIS A 355 -13.23 -10.32 12.45
C HIS A 355 -12.71 -10.48 13.89
N LEU A 356 -11.40 -10.28 14.11
CA LEU A 356 -10.86 -10.16 15.47
C LEU A 356 -11.23 -8.80 16.06
N GLN A 357 -11.49 -8.75 17.37
CA GLN A 357 -11.85 -7.51 18.06
C GLN A 357 -11.14 -7.42 19.42
N LEU A 358 -10.65 -6.23 19.75
CA LEU A 358 -10.10 -5.92 21.07
C LEU A 358 -11.17 -5.27 21.96
N LYS A 359 -11.24 -5.71 23.21
CA LYS A 359 -12.07 -5.10 24.26
C LYS A 359 -11.19 -4.78 25.46
N GLU A 360 -11.36 -3.58 26.00
CA GLU A 360 -10.69 -3.17 27.22
C GLU A 360 -11.20 -3.99 28.41
N GLN A 361 -10.29 -4.66 29.10
CA GLN A 361 -10.59 -5.35 30.35
C GLN A 361 -10.21 -4.43 31.51
N LYS A 362 -11.22 -3.81 32.14
CA LYS A 362 -11.01 -2.98 33.33
C LYS A 362 -10.73 -3.88 34.52
N VAL A 363 -9.45 -4.11 34.83
CA VAL A 363 -9.03 -4.77 36.07
C VAL A 363 -8.85 -3.71 37.15
N ALA A 364 -9.50 -3.92 38.30
CA ALA A 364 -9.33 -3.07 39.48
C ALA A 364 -8.05 -3.48 40.24
N GLY A 365 -6.89 -2.91 39.91
CA GLY A 365 -5.68 -3.04 40.74
C GLY A 365 -4.34 -2.99 40.00
N ASN A 366 -3.35 -2.38 40.67
CA ASN A 366 -1.92 -2.23 40.35
C ASN A 366 -1.54 -1.28 39.20
N ARG A 367 -1.67 0.03 39.46
CA ARG A 367 -0.78 1.01 38.85
C ARG A 367 0.64 0.79 39.40
N THR A 368 1.56 0.34 38.57
CA THR A 368 3.00 0.34 38.87
C THR A 368 3.48 1.77 39.16
N SER A 369 4.50 1.89 39.99
CA SER A 369 4.98 3.14 40.62
C SER A 369 5.78 4.08 39.72
N GLU A 370 5.90 3.81 38.43
CA GLU A 370 6.37 4.77 37.41
C GLU A 370 5.14 5.30 36.66
N GLY A 371 5.05 6.62 36.45
CA GLY A 371 3.88 7.24 35.82
C GLY A 371 3.53 6.53 34.51
N PRO A 372 2.26 6.14 34.27
CA PRO A 372 1.90 5.33 33.12
C PRO A 372 2.25 6.07 31.82
N LEU A 373 2.83 5.35 30.86
CA LEU A 373 3.02 5.84 29.49
C LEU A 373 1.67 6.36 28.97
N ILE A 374 1.71 7.31 28.04
CA ILE A 374 0.47 7.72 27.37
C ILE A 374 -0.05 6.53 26.55
N VAL A 375 -1.36 6.37 26.44
CA VAL A 375 -2.02 5.26 25.72
C VAL A 375 -1.43 5.00 24.33
N THR A 376 -0.95 6.04 23.64
CA THR A 376 -0.37 5.93 22.29
C THR A 376 1.07 5.45 22.26
N GLU A 377 1.72 5.31 23.42
CA GLU A 377 3.10 4.83 23.61
C GLU A 377 3.14 3.45 24.29
N GLU A 378 1.99 2.94 24.73
CA GLU A 378 1.85 1.58 25.22
C GLU A 378 1.81 0.61 24.03
N LEU A 379 2.77 -0.32 24.01
CA LEU A 379 2.92 -1.31 22.95
C LEU A 379 2.40 -2.67 23.43
N HIS A 380 1.71 -3.36 22.53
CA HIS A 380 1.25 -4.74 22.74
C HIS A 380 1.65 -5.61 21.56
N SER A 381 1.56 -6.93 21.68
CA SER A 381 1.81 -7.86 20.57
C SER A 381 0.80 -9.00 20.58
N PHE A 382 0.64 -9.65 19.43
CA PHE A 382 -0.07 -10.92 19.34
C PHE A 382 0.93 -12.05 19.21
N THR A 383 0.80 -13.07 20.04
CA THR A 383 1.55 -14.33 19.92
C THR A 383 0.64 -15.39 19.32
N PHE A 384 1.18 -16.13 18.36
CA PHE A 384 0.51 -17.21 17.66
C PHE A 384 1.23 -18.50 18.00
N GLU A 385 0.51 -19.45 18.61
CA GLU A 385 1.03 -20.75 18.98
C GLU A 385 0.43 -21.82 18.07
N ALA A 386 1.27 -22.72 17.57
CA ALA A 386 0.86 -23.83 16.72
C ALA A 386 1.58 -25.12 17.12
N GLU A 387 0.87 -26.23 16.93
CA GLU A 387 1.37 -27.59 17.14
C GLU A 387 1.27 -28.35 15.81
N LEU A 388 2.38 -28.95 15.38
CA LEU A 388 2.44 -29.86 14.24
C LEU A 388 2.70 -31.27 14.74
N CYS A 389 1.75 -32.16 14.48
CA CYS A 389 1.85 -33.59 14.75
C CYS A 389 2.11 -34.35 13.44
N TRP A 390 3.36 -34.74 13.17
CA TRP A 390 3.76 -35.41 11.93
C TRP A 390 4.54 -36.70 12.19
N SER A 391 4.05 -37.84 11.70
CA SER A 391 4.70 -39.17 11.83
C SER A 391 5.14 -39.54 13.26
N GLY A 392 4.37 -39.15 14.29
CA GLY A 392 4.68 -39.38 15.71
C GLY A 392 5.59 -38.34 16.36
N LEU A 393 6.06 -37.34 15.59
CA LEU A 393 6.76 -36.17 16.09
C LEU A 393 5.75 -35.06 16.42
N VAL A 394 5.90 -34.44 17.58
CA VAL A 394 5.13 -33.25 17.99
C VAL A 394 6.08 -32.06 18.05
N ILE A 395 5.83 -31.06 17.22
CA ILE A 395 6.61 -29.81 17.17
C ILE A 395 5.71 -28.65 17.55
N ASN A 396 6.05 -27.97 18.63
CA ASN A 396 5.42 -26.72 19.05
C ASN A 396 6.26 -25.54 18.59
N PHE A 397 5.61 -24.54 18.02
CA PHE A 397 6.27 -23.34 17.53
C PHE A 397 5.36 -22.13 17.69
N GLU A 398 5.99 -20.97 17.87
CA GLU A 398 5.30 -19.71 18.07
C GLU A 398 5.86 -18.62 17.15
N THR A 399 5.03 -17.64 16.83
CA THR A 399 5.46 -16.41 16.14
C THR A 399 4.72 -15.21 16.71
N THR A 400 5.36 -14.04 16.73
CA THR A 400 4.78 -12.81 17.30
C THR A 400 4.62 -11.73 16.24
N SER A 401 3.56 -10.93 16.36
CA SER A 401 3.38 -9.74 15.53
C SER A 401 4.40 -8.67 15.86
N LEU A 402 4.56 -7.72 14.94
CA LEU A 402 5.16 -6.44 15.31
C LEU A 402 4.31 -5.78 16.40
N PRO A 403 4.92 -4.94 17.26
CA PRO A 403 4.16 -4.25 18.26
C PRO A 403 3.08 -3.36 17.68
N ILE A 404 1.94 -3.37 18.37
CA ILE A 404 0.74 -2.63 18.04
C ILE A 404 0.48 -1.56 19.10
N VAL A 405 -0.24 -0.52 18.69
CA VAL A 405 -0.80 0.50 19.58
C VAL A 405 -2.31 0.34 19.63
N VAL A 406 -2.87 0.25 20.83
CA VAL A 406 -4.33 0.12 21.02
C VAL A 406 -4.92 1.48 21.38
N ILE A 407 -5.88 1.95 20.58
CA ILE A 407 -6.55 3.25 20.76
C ILE A 407 -8.03 3.09 21.11
N SER A 408 -8.59 4.05 21.83
CA SER A 408 -10.02 4.09 22.16
C SER A 408 -10.80 5.01 21.22
N ASN A 409 -10.14 6.05 20.69
CA ASN A 409 -10.75 7.03 19.80
C ASN A 409 -9.89 7.24 18.54
N VAL A 410 -10.54 7.45 17.40
CA VAL A 410 -9.89 7.74 16.10
C VAL A 410 -9.01 9.00 16.17
N CYS A 411 -9.34 9.97 17.04
CA CYS A 411 -8.49 11.15 17.25
C CYS A 411 -7.07 10.81 17.75
N GLN A 412 -6.86 9.62 18.31
CA GLN A 412 -5.54 9.15 18.77
C GLN A 412 -4.74 8.47 17.65
N LEU A 413 -5.37 8.15 16.52
CA LEU A 413 -4.74 7.45 15.39
C LEU A 413 -3.46 8.15 14.90
N PRO A 414 -3.42 9.49 14.71
CA PRO A 414 -2.20 10.18 14.31
C PRO A 414 -1.03 9.93 15.27
N CYS A 415 -1.27 10.04 16.59
CA CYS A 415 -0.24 9.84 17.60
C CYS A 415 0.18 8.37 17.72
N GLY A 416 -0.78 7.44 17.69
CA GLY A 416 -0.47 6.00 17.71
C GLY A 416 0.35 5.58 16.48
N TRP A 417 0.03 6.13 15.32
CA TRP A 417 0.83 5.91 14.11
C TRP A 417 2.24 6.46 14.22
N ALA A 418 2.41 7.60 14.89
CA ALA A 418 3.73 8.16 15.13
C ALA A 418 4.63 7.21 15.94
N SER A 419 4.05 6.56 16.95
CA SER A 419 4.73 5.55 17.75
C SER A 419 5.10 4.33 16.91
N ILE A 420 4.18 3.85 16.07
CA ILE A 420 4.44 2.75 15.14
C ILE A 420 5.58 3.10 14.18
N MET A 421 5.61 4.29 13.58
CA MET A 421 6.72 4.71 12.73
C MET A 421 8.04 4.73 13.50
N TRP A 422 8.08 5.40 14.66
CA TRP A 422 9.31 5.55 15.43
C TRP A 422 9.90 4.23 15.88
N TYR A 423 9.03 3.34 16.37
CA TYR A 423 9.42 1.99 16.76
C TYR A 423 9.99 1.21 15.57
N ASN A 424 9.25 1.15 14.47
CA ASN A 424 9.63 0.32 13.33
C ASN A 424 10.88 0.82 12.62
N MET A 425 11.13 2.14 12.64
CA MET A 425 12.36 2.71 12.10
C MET A 425 13.62 2.22 12.82
N LEU A 426 13.57 2.14 14.15
CA LEU A 426 14.74 2.11 15.01
C LEU A 426 15.08 0.73 15.60
N THR A 427 14.11 -0.18 15.71
CA THR A 427 14.33 -1.51 16.26
C THR A 427 13.69 -2.59 15.41
N SER A 428 14.32 -3.76 15.34
CA SER A 428 13.78 -4.98 14.73
C SER A 428 13.33 -6.02 15.76
N ASP A 429 13.48 -5.75 17.06
CA ASP A 429 13.13 -6.68 18.14
C ASP A 429 11.64 -6.56 18.53
N PRO A 430 10.76 -7.49 18.11
CA PRO A 430 9.32 -7.40 18.34
C PRO A 430 8.91 -7.53 19.82
N LYS A 431 9.81 -7.92 20.72
CA LYS A 431 9.50 -8.14 22.14
C LYS A 431 9.75 -6.90 23.02
N ASN A 432 10.39 -5.85 22.49
CA ASN A 432 10.65 -4.62 23.23
C ASN A 432 9.39 -3.73 23.39
N LEU A 433 8.47 -4.12 24.27
CA LEU A 433 7.23 -3.38 24.53
C LEU A 433 7.44 -2.13 25.40
N SER A 434 8.57 -2.03 26.11
CA SER A 434 8.95 -0.87 26.94
C SER A 434 9.77 0.19 26.18
N PHE A 435 9.78 0.14 24.85
CA PHE A 435 10.57 1.01 23.97
C PHE A 435 10.42 2.51 24.26
N PHE A 436 9.20 2.97 24.60
CA PHE A 436 8.93 4.40 24.85
C PHE A 436 9.25 4.87 26.28
N VAL A 437 9.74 4.00 27.17
CA VAL A 437 10.29 4.40 28.47
C VAL A 437 11.56 5.25 28.27
N ASN A 438 12.41 4.85 27.32
CA ASN A 438 13.58 5.61 26.91
C ASN A 438 13.74 5.55 25.38
N PRO A 439 12.97 6.36 24.63
CA PRO A 439 12.91 6.26 23.18
C PRO A 439 14.24 6.73 22.54
N PRO A 440 14.89 5.90 21.70
CA PRO A 440 16.12 6.27 21.03
C PRO A 440 15.92 7.44 20.06
N THR A 441 17.02 8.13 19.75
CA THR A 441 17.05 9.18 18.71
C THR A 441 17.09 8.56 17.32
N VAL A 442 16.63 9.31 16.33
CA VAL A 442 16.66 8.91 14.92
C VAL A 442 17.52 9.89 14.11
N SER A 443 18.25 9.40 13.12
CA SER A 443 18.96 10.27 12.19
C SER A 443 18.00 10.95 11.22
N TRP A 444 18.37 12.15 10.76
CA TRP A 444 17.58 12.87 9.77
C TRP A 444 17.46 12.11 8.45
N GLY A 445 18.52 11.44 8.01
CA GLY A 445 18.51 10.61 6.80
C GLY A 445 17.35 9.60 6.84
N GLN A 446 17.27 8.81 7.92
CA GLN A 446 16.20 7.83 8.10
C GLN A 446 14.81 8.48 8.24
N LEU A 447 14.67 9.54 9.04
CA LEU A 447 13.36 10.18 9.23
C LEU A 447 12.85 10.86 7.96
N SER A 448 13.74 11.49 7.19
CA SER A 448 13.39 12.19 5.96
C SER A 448 12.82 11.24 4.89
N GLU A 449 13.40 10.05 4.78
CA GLU A 449 12.93 8.99 3.89
C GLU A 449 11.53 8.51 4.29
N VAL A 450 11.34 8.19 5.58
CA VAL A 450 10.04 7.73 6.10
C VAL A 450 8.96 8.80 5.99
N LEU A 451 9.31 10.07 6.20
CA LEU A 451 8.40 11.19 5.94
C LEU A 451 7.99 11.21 4.47
N SER A 452 8.91 11.03 3.53
CA SER A 452 8.59 10.95 2.10
C SER A 452 7.63 9.79 1.80
N TRP A 453 7.85 8.62 2.40
CA TRP A 453 6.95 7.46 2.30
C TRP A 453 5.52 7.75 2.78
N GLN A 454 5.34 8.62 3.78
CA GLN A 454 4.00 9.01 4.22
C GLN A 454 3.22 9.75 3.14
N PHE A 455 3.90 10.48 2.26
CA PHE A 455 3.27 11.19 1.14
C PHE A 455 3.05 10.24 -0.04
N SER A 456 4.04 9.43 -0.41
CA SER A 456 3.91 8.50 -1.56
C SER A 456 2.98 7.31 -1.31
N SER A 457 2.70 6.95 -0.06
CA SER A 457 1.70 5.92 0.29
C SER A 457 0.24 6.42 0.22
N ILE A 458 0.04 7.73 0.22
CA ILE A 458 -1.29 8.36 0.18
C ILE A 458 -1.57 9.02 -1.18
N THR A 459 -0.51 9.43 -1.87
CA THR A 459 -0.53 10.22 -3.11
C THR A 459 0.41 9.62 -4.14
N LYS A 460 0.39 10.09 -5.39
CA LYS A 460 1.27 9.55 -6.45
C LYS A 460 2.73 10.01 -6.33
N ARG A 461 3.06 10.88 -5.37
CA ARG A 461 4.43 11.39 -5.18
C ARG A 461 4.79 11.67 -3.73
N GLY A 462 6.06 11.42 -3.41
CA GLY A 462 6.65 11.74 -2.10
C GLY A 462 7.08 13.21 -1.97
N LEU A 463 8.01 13.43 -1.04
CA LEU A 463 8.66 14.70 -0.81
C LEU A 463 9.96 14.81 -1.60
N ASN A 464 10.22 15.97 -2.20
CA ASN A 464 11.48 16.25 -2.88
C ASN A 464 12.55 16.82 -1.92
N VAL A 465 13.78 16.97 -2.43
CA VAL A 465 14.94 17.44 -1.63
C VAL A 465 14.71 18.82 -1.02
N GLU A 466 14.08 19.75 -1.74
CA GLU A 466 13.81 21.10 -1.23
C GLU A 466 12.77 21.09 -0.09
N GLN A 467 11.70 20.31 -0.26
CA GLN A 467 10.66 20.12 0.75
C GLN A 467 11.24 19.46 2.00
N LEU A 468 12.04 18.41 1.84
CA LEU A 468 12.75 17.75 2.93
C LEU A 468 13.71 18.72 3.63
N SER A 469 14.49 19.50 2.89
CA SER A 469 15.39 20.51 3.47
C SER A 469 14.65 21.51 4.36
N MET A 470 13.47 21.98 3.95
CA MET A 470 12.63 22.86 4.76
C MET A 470 12.16 22.18 6.06
N LEU A 471 11.72 20.92 5.98
CA LEU A 471 11.31 20.13 7.14
C LEU A 471 12.49 19.85 8.10
N GLY A 472 13.66 19.54 7.54
CA GLY A 472 14.90 19.37 8.30
C GLY A 472 15.29 20.66 9.02
N HIS A 473 15.24 21.81 8.35
CA HIS A 473 15.49 23.11 8.99
C HIS A 473 14.51 23.38 10.14
N LYS A 474 13.25 22.98 9.99
CA LYS A 474 12.22 23.13 11.03
C LYS A 474 12.49 22.23 12.24
N LEU A 475 12.96 21.01 12.03
CA LEU A 475 13.23 20.03 13.09
C LEU A 475 14.61 20.17 13.74
N LEU A 476 15.64 20.56 13.01
CA LEU A 476 17.04 20.56 13.48
C LEU A 476 17.67 21.95 13.51
N GLY A 477 17.08 22.92 12.80
CA GLY A 477 17.67 24.23 12.55
C GLY A 477 18.56 24.26 11.30
N PRO A 478 18.99 25.46 10.87
CA PRO A 478 19.66 25.68 9.58
C PRO A 478 21.04 25.01 9.43
N LYS A 479 21.74 24.76 10.54
CA LYS A 479 23.09 24.17 10.52
C LYS A 479 23.07 22.64 10.48
N ALA A 480 22.19 22.02 11.27
CA ALA A 480 22.14 20.56 11.44
C ALA A 480 21.29 19.84 10.39
N ALA A 481 20.38 20.53 9.69
CA ALA A 481 19.56 19.89 8.65
C ALA A 481 20.33 19.44 7.40
N LYS A 482 21.56 19.93 7.20
CA LYS A 482 22.43 19.52 6.10
C LYS A 482 23.18 18.21 6.39
N ASP A 483 23.19 17.79 7.65
CA ASP A 483 23.86 16.58 8.10
C ASP A 483 22.82 15.44 8.17
N PRO A 484 22.92 14.39 7.33
CA PRO A 484 22.03 13.23 7.40
C PRO A 484 22.09 12.49 8.74
N GLU A 485 23.21 12.57 9.46
CA GLU A 485 23.42 11.88 10.74
C GLU A 485 22.91 12.67 11.95
N ALA A 486 22.40 13.89 11.72
CA ALA A 486 21.86 14.73 12.78
C ALA A 486 20.70 14.03 13.52
N GLN A 487 20.84 13.93 14.84
CA GLN A 487 19.95 13.14 15.70
C GLN A 487 18.72 13.94 16.15
N ILE A 488 17.55 13.32 16.04
CA ILE A 488 16.25 13.87 16.41
C ILE A 488 15.65 13.06 17.55
N HIS A 489 15.24 13.75 18.61
CA HIS A 489 14.61 13.13 19.78
C HIS A 489 13.11 12.95 19.57
N TRP A 490 12.54 11.85 20.08
CA TRP A 490 11.10 11.57 20.06
C TRP A 490 10.26 12.75 20.53
N ASN A 491 10.68 13.44 21.59
CA ASN A 491 9.94 14.56 22.17
C ASN A 491 9.77 15.72 21.19
N LYS A 492 10.77 15.98 20.35
CA LYS A 492 10.72 17.04 19.34
C LYS A 492 9.76 16.70 18.20
N PHE A 493 9.63 15.41 17.89
CA PHE A 493 8.73 14.90 16.87
C PHE A 493 7.27 14.87 17.34
N CYS A 494 7.02 14.35 18.56
CA CYS A 494 5.69 13.96 19.04
C CYS A 494 5.26 14.44 20.43
N LYS A 495 6.15 14.97 21.29
CA LYS A 495 5.76 15.48 22.63
C LYS A 495 5.70 17.01 22.74
N GLY A 496 6.09 17.72 21.69
CA GLY A 496 5.98 19.17 21.59
C GLY A 496 7.11 19.91 22.33
N GLY A 497 7.49 21.05 21.78
CA GLY A 497 8.45 21.98 22.39
C GLY A 497 8.14 23.41 21.93
N SER A 498 8.02 24.30 22.92
CA SER A 498 7.96 25.78 22.90
C SER A 498 7.68 26.47 21.57
N GLU A 499 6.43 26.95 21.39
CA GLU A 499 5.95 28.15 20.64
C GLU A 499 4.63 27.91 19.88
N LYS A 500 4.29 26.66 19.51
CA LYS A 500 3.04 26.32 18.81
C LYS A 500 2.24 25.26 19.58
N ASN A 501 0.91 25.38 19.59
CA ASN A 501 -0.02 24.52 20.35
C ASN A 501 -0.12 23.05 19.84
N PHE A 502 0.79 22.60 18.98
CA PHE A 502 0.76 21.28 18.36
C PHE A 502 2.17 20.77 18.04
N THR A 503 2.29 19.46 17.83
CA THR A 503 3.57 18.76 17.59
C THR A 503 3.91 18.76 16.10
N PHE A 504 5.19 18.55 15.76
CA PHE A 504 5.62 18.47 14.37
C PHE A 504 4.85 17.40 13.59
N TRP A 505 4.72 16.20 14.16
CA TRP A 505 4.01 15.11 13.49
C TRP A 505 2.52 15.41 13.28
N LEU A 506 1.82 15.97 14.27
CA LEU A 506 0.40 16.32 14.12
C LEU A 506 0.16 17.35 13.02
N TRP A 507 1.12 18.25 12.80
CA TRP A 507 1.07 19.20 11.67
C TRP A 507 1.23 18.51 10.31
N ILE A 508 2.22 17.62 10.18
CA ILE A 508 2.42 16.83 8.97
C ILE A 508 1.18 15.98 8.68
N GLU A 509 0.61 15.33 9.69
CA GLU A 509 -0.62 14.55 9.54
C GLU A 509 -1.80 15.43 9.12
N GLY A 510 -1.95 16.62 9.71
CA GLY A 510 -2.96 17.60 9.30
C GLY A 510 -2.84 17.99 7.82
N VAL A 511 -1.61 18.19 7.34
CA VAL A 511 -1.30 18.46 5.92
C VAL A 511 -1.62 17.24 5.05
N LEU A 512 -1.23 16.03 5.44
CA LEU A 512 -1.56 14.80 4.69
C LEU A 512 -3.08 14.60 4.56
N ASP A 513 -3.84 14.81 5.63
CA ASP A 513 -5.30 14.72 5.60
C ASP A 513 -5.93 15.84 4.74
N LEU A 514 -5.35 17.04 4.73
CA LEU A 514 -5.75 18.13 3.82
C LEU A 514 -5.53 17.73 2.35
N ILE A 515 -4.36 17.18 2.03
CA ILE A 515 -4.04 16.71 0.67
C ILE A 515 -5.02 15.62 0.25
N LYS A 516 -5.12 14.56 1.06
CA LYS A 516 -5.96 13.40 0.77
C LYS A 516 -7.42 13.77 0.50
N ARG A 517 -7.97 14.75 1.20
CA ARG A 517 -9.39 15.11 1.08
C ARG A 517 -9.68 16.17 0.03
N HIS A 518 -8.76 17.11 -0.20
CA HIS A 518 -9.06 18.33 -0.97
C HIS A 518 -8.06 18.68 -2.06
N LEU A 519 -6.82 18.19 -2.00
CA LEU A 519 -5.72 18.68 -2.85
C LEU A 519 -4.96 17.57 -3.58
N GLN A 520 -5.44 16.33 -3.56
CA GLN A 520 -4.72 15.17 -4.09
C GLN A 520 -4.30 15.35 -5.54
N SER A 521 -5.21 15.75 -6.43
CA SER A 521 -4.90 15.95 -7.85
C SER A 521 -3.88 17.08 -8.08
N LEU A 522 -4.00 18.19 -7.34
CA LEU A 522 -3.05 19.31 -7.41
C LEU A 522 -1.67 18.95 -6.88
N TRP A 523 -1.63 18.10 -5.86
CA TRP A 523 -0.38 17.59 -5.29
C TRP A 523 0.29 16.62 -6.25
N ASP A 524 -0.44 15.62 -6.74
CA ASP A 524 0.05 14.59 -7.67
C ASP A 524 0.67 15.21 -8.93
N ASP A 525 0.02 16.23 -9.49
CA ASP A 525 0.47 16.94 -10.68
C ASP A 525 1.60 17.98 -10.40
N GLY A 526 2.09 18.07 -9.16
CA GLY A 526 3.20 18.95 -8.80
C GLY A 526 2.88 20.45 -8.80
N CYS A 527 1.60 20.85 -8.85
CA CYS A 527 1.20 22.25 -8.81
C CYS A 527 1.42 22.91 -7.42
N ILE A 528 1.59 22.10 -6.38
CA ILE A 528 1.78 22.55 -5.00
C ILE A 528 3.26 22.41 -4.61
N MET A 529 3.91 23.54 -4.31
CA MET A 529 5.26 23.54 -3.74
C MET A 529 5.25 23.04 -2.30
N GLY A 530 4.22 23.38 -1.52
CA GLY A 530 3.95 22.79 -0.22
C GLY A 530 4.87 23.31 0.88
N PHE A 531 6.03 22.67 1.09
CA PHE A 531 6.94 22.96 2.20
C PHE A 531 7.98 24.00 1.83
N VAL A 532 7.63 25.28 2.00
CA VAL A 532 8.53 26.42 1.78
C VAL A 532 8.27 27.51 2.81
N THR A 533 9.33 28.07 3.39
CA THR A 533 9.20 29.14 4.40
C THR A 533 8.76 30.46 3.75
N LYS A 534 8.26 31.39 4.57
CA LYS A 534 7.87 32.73 4.10
C LYS A 534 9.08 33.50 3.54
N GLU A 535 10.24 33.36 4.19
CA GLU A 535 11.50 34.01 3.79
C GLU A 535 11.98 33.45 2.45
N ARG A 536 11.97 32.12 2.28
CA ARG A 536 12.37 31.49 1.02
C ARG A 536 11.40 31.81 -0.11
N THR A 537 10.09 31.86 0.18
CA THR A 537 9.05 32.30 -0.76
C THR A 537 9.34 33.72 -1.27
N LYS A 538 9.73 34.65 -0.38
CA LYS A 538 10.10 36.01 -0.77
C LYS A 538 11.28 36.02 -1.74
N VAL A 539 12.31 35.22 -1.45
CA VAL A 539 13.49 35.10 -2.34
C VAL A 539 13.12 34.54 -3.70
N LEU A 540 12.37 33.43 -3.74
CA LEU A 540 11.98 32.74 -4.99
C LEU A 540 11.08 33.57 -5.91
N LEU A 541 10.31 34.52 -5.35
CA LEU A 541 9.41 35.37 -6.10
C LEU A 541 9.98 36.77 -6.40
N SER A 542 11.08 37.17 -5.74
CA SER A 542 11.61 38.53 -5.83
C SER A 542 12.15 38.92 -7.22
N ASP A 543 12.57 37.94 -8.01
CA ASP A 543 13.11 38.09 -9.35
C ASP A 543 12.09 37.71 -10.46
N LYS A 544 10.83 37.45 -10.09
CA LYS A 544 9.79 36.94 -11.02
C LYS A 544 8.85 38.03 -11.50
N ALA A 545 8.14 37.72 -12.58
CA ALA A 545 7.16 38.65 -13.15
C ALA A 545 6.01 38.95 -12.16
N PRO A 546 5.47 40.17 -12.13
CA PRO A 546 4.32 40.51 -11.30
C PRO A 546 3.14 39.56 -11.54
N GLY A 547 2.52 39.11 -10.45
CA GLY A 547 1.44 38.12 -10.47
C GLY A 547 1.93 36.66 -10.52
N THR A 548 3.24 36.42 -10.46
CA THR A 548 3.77 35.08 -10.20
C THR A 548 3.46 34.66 -8.77
N PHE A 549 2.89 33.47 -8.57
CA PHE A 549 2.48 32.96 -7.28
C PHE A 549 2.90 31.51 -7.05
N LEU A 550 2.97 31.11 -5.79
CA LEU A 550 3.21 29.73 -5.39
C LEU A 550 2.26 29.30 -4.27
N LEU A 551 2.02 27.99 -4.19
CA LEU A 551 1.16 27.34 -3.21
C LEU A 551 2.00 26.66 -2.12
N ARG A 552 1.76 27.00 -0.86
CA ARG A 552 2.49 26.46 0.30
C ARG A 552 1.57 26.12 1.47
N PHE A 553 1.98 25.16 2.29
CA PHE A 553 1.27 24.82 3.51
C PHE A 553 1.57 25.82 4.62
N SER A 554 0.56 26.11 5.44
CA SER A 554 0.71 26.96 6.61
C SER A 554 1.47 26.22 7.71
N GLU A 555 2.50 26.86 8.23
CA GLU A 555 3.28 26.34 9.36
C GLU A 555 2.63 26.60 10.72
N SER A 556 1.53 27.37 10.77
CA SER A 556 0.90 27.86 12.01
C SER A 556 -0.45 27.20 12.30
N ASN A 557 -0.94 26.34 11.41
CA ASN A 557 -2.24 25.68 11.56
C ASN A 557 -2.04 24.19 11.87
N ARG A 558 -2.59 23.71 12.98
CA ARG A 558 -2.51 22.30 13.42
C ARG A 558 -3.13 21.34 12.40
N ASP A 559 -4.31 21.67 11.89
CA ASP A 559 -5.14 20.74 11.11
C ASP A 559 -4.78 20.72 9.62
N GLY A 560 -3.67 21.37 9.26
CA GLY A 560 -3.26 21.62 7.88
C GLY A 560 -4.08 22.74 7.24
N ALA A 561 -3.38 23.67 6.59
CA ALA A 561 -4.00 24.70 5.78
C ALA A 561 -3.09 25.05 4.60
N ILE A 562 -3.66 25.51 3.49
CA ILE A 562 -2.93 25.93 2.29
C ILE A 562 -3.09 27.43 2.06
N THR A 563 -2.01 28.09 1.67
CA THR A 563 -2.01 29.52 1.30
C THR A 563 -1.26 29.69 -0.01
N PHE A 564 -1.61 30.71 -0.78
CA PHE A 564 -0.79 31.18 -1.89
C PHE A 564 -0.17 32.53 -1.57
N SER A 565 1.03 32.73 -2.09
CA SER A 565 1.75 34.00 -2.00
C SER A 565 2.16 34.45 -3.39
N TRP A 566 2.03 35.73 -3.69
CA TRP A 566 2.34 36.32 -5.00
C TRP A 566 3.16 37.60 -4.87
N VAL A 567 3.87 37.93 -5.94
CA VAL A 567 4.67 39.15 -6.04
C VAL A 567 3.94 40.24 -6.81
N GLU A 568 4.00 41.46 -6.28
CA GLU A 568 3.60 42.70 -6.97
C GLU A 568 4.79 43.65 -7.03
N HIS A 569 4.98 44.32 -8.17
CA HIS A 569 5.95 45.40 -8.28
C HIS A 569 5.22 46.73 -8.15
N THR A 570 5.60 47.51 -7.14
CA THR A 570 5.09 48.88 -6.97
C THR A 570 5.66 49.79 -8.05
N SER A 571 5.04 50.96 -8.26
CA SER A 571 5.52 52.01 -9.18
C SER A 571 6.98 52.41 -8.96
N ASN A 572 7.52 52.15 -7.77
CA ASN A 572 8.89 52.49 -7.37
C ASN A 572 9.89 51.33 -7.61
N GLY A 573 9.48 50.25 -8.28
CA GLY A 573 10.33 49.08 -8.55
C GLY A 573 10.54 48.16 -7.34
N VAL A 574 9.91 48.43 -6.19
CA VAL A 574 10.02 47.58 -5.00
C VAL A 574 9.07 46.39 -5.13
N CYS A 575 9.65 45.20 -5.02
CA CYS A 575 8.94 43.92 -4.96
C CYS A 575 8.24 43.75 -3.59
N VAL A 576 6.92 43.64 -3.60
CA VAL A 576 6.08 43.39 -2.43
C VAL A 576 5.50 41.97 -2.52
N LEU A 577 5.76 41.16 -1.49
CA LEU A 577 5.16 39.83 -1.36
C LEU A 577 3.83 39.94 -0.59
N ARG A 578 2.74 39.46 -1.20
CA ARG A 578 1.44 39.30 -0.53
C ARG A 578 1.15 37.82 -0.29
N SER A 579 0.41 37.52 0.78
CA SER A 579 -0.07 36.18 1.11
C SER A 579 -1.51 36.26 1.58
N VAL A 580 -2.32 35.27 1.23
CA VAL A 580 -3.69 35.14 1.77
C VAL A 580 -3.66 34.45 3.12
N GLU A 581 -4.66 34.72 3.95
CA GLU A 581 -4.95 33.89 5.11
C GLU A 581 -5.10 32.41 4.68
N PRO A 582 -4.48 31.45 5.40
CA PRO A 582 -4.51 30.05 5.01
C PRO A 582 -5.92 29.45 4.99
N TYR A 583 -6.26 28.78 3.89
CA TYR A 583 -7.49 28.01 3.72
C TYR A 583 -7.35 26.64 4.40
N THR A 584 -8.25 26.35 5.31
CA THR A 584 -8.37 25.08 6.03
C THR A 584 -9.37 24.15 5.32
N LYS A 585 -9.55 22.95 5.88
CA LYS A 585 -10.58 21.99 5.44
C LYS A 585 -11.98 22.60 5.44
N LYS A 586 -12.28 23.57 6.32
CA LYS A 586 -13.59 24.21 6.41
C LYS A 586 -13.91 25.01 5.15
N GLU A 587 -12.97 25.85 4.71
CA GLU A 587 -13.15 26.67 3.51
C GLU A 587 -13.10 25.79 2.25
N LEU A 588 -12.16 24.84 2.19
CA LEU A 588 -11.99 23.95 1.05
C LEU A 588 -13.14 22.94 0.87
N PHE A 589 -13.91 22.67 1.92
CA PHE A 589 -15.13 21.88 1.83
C PHE A 589 -16.26 22.66 1.14
N ALA A 590 -16.32 23.98 1.33
CA ALA A 590 -17.32 24.83 0.70
C ALA A 590 -16.96 25.18 -0.75
N VAL A 591 -15.68 25.48 -1.01
CA VAL A 591 -15.19 25.91 -2.33
C VAL A 591 -13.84 25.26 -2.62
N SER A 592 -13.72 24.60 -3.79
CA SER A 592 -12.45 23.98 -4.19
C SER A 592 -11.33 25.01 -4.39
N LEU A 593 -10.09 24.62 -4.08
CA LEU A 593 -8.93 25.51 -4.24
C LEU A 593 -8.75 26.03 -5.68
N PRO A 594 -8.92 25.23 -6.76
CA PRO A 594 -8.85 25.74 -8.13
C PRO A 594 -9.87 26.84 -8.41
N HIS A 595 -11.09 26.70 -7.88
CA HIS A 595 -12.13 27.73 -8.01
C HIS A 595 -11.79 28.99 -7.23
N ILE A 596 -11.21 28.87 -6.04
CA ILE A 596 -10.68 30.01 -5.27
C ILE A 596 -9.61 30.73 -6.10
N ILE A 597 -8.63 30.02 -6.66
CA ILE A 597 -7.55 30.60 -7.47
C ILE A 597 -8.09 31.29 -8.72
N GLN A 598 -9.07 30.67 -9.40
CA GLN A 598 -9.70 31.22 -10.60
C GLN A 598 -10.41 32.55 -10.33
N ASN A 599 -11.18 32.60 -9.25
CA ASN A 599 -12.08 33.71 -8.94
C ASN A 599 -11.56 34.66 -7.86
N TYR A 600 -10.31 34.49 -7.42
CA TYR A 600 -9.69 35.38 -6.45
C TYR A 600 -9.64 36.81 -7.02
N LYS A 601 -10.14 37.78 -6.26
CA LYS A 601 -10.13 39.19 -6.63
C LYS A 601 -9.65 40.03 -5.47
N VAL A 602 -8.75 40.97 -5.74
CA VAL A 602 -8.31 42.01 -4.80
C VAL A 602 -8.52 43.37 -5.44
N MET A 603 -8.70 44.40 -4.61
CA MET A 603 -8.83 45.77 -5.10
C MET A 603 -7.47 46.25 -5.61
N ALA A 604 -7.36 46.48 -6.92
CA ALA A 604 -6.15 47.00 -7.55
C ALA A 604 -6.07 48.54 -7.44
N ALA A 605 -4.94 49.11 -7.87
CA ALA A 605 -4.78 50.56 -7.99
C ALA A 605 -5.82 51.12 -8.99
N GLY A 606 -6.87 51.77 -8.47
CA GLY A 606 -8.02 52.23 -9.26
C GLY A 606 -9.38 51.69 -8.80
N ASN A 607 -9.47 50.97 -7.67
CA ASN A 607 -10.71 50.40 -7.11
C ASN A 607 -11.44 49.39 -8.03
N VAL A 608 -10.73 48.85 -9.02
CA VAL A 608 -11.24 47.76 -9.87
C VAL A 608 -10.84 46.41 -9.26
N PRO A 609 -11.78 45.47 -9.08
CA PRO A 609 -11.47 44.14 -8.54
C PRO A 609 -10.81 43.27 -9.63
N GLU A 610 -9.51 43.03 -9.50
CA GLU A 610 -8.73 42.22 -10.44
C GLU A 610 -8.17 40.95 -9.78
N ASN A 611 -7.92 39.92 -10.58
CA ASN A 611 -7.24 38.72 -10.10
C ASN A 611 -5.72 38.94 -10.19
N PRO A 612 -4.99 39.00 -9.06
CA PRO A 612 -3.55 39.24 -9.06
C PRO A 612 -2.75 37.99 -9.48
N LEU A 613 -3.37 36.82 -9.51
CA LEU A 613 -2.73 35.55 -9.82
C LEU A 613 -2.69 35.35 -11.35
N ARG A 614 -1.48 35.36 -11.91
CA ARG A 614 -1.25 35.27 -13.37
C ARG A 614 -0.42 34.05 -13.76
N PHE A 615 0.68 33.80 -13.04
CA PHE A 615 1.61 32.71 -13.35
C PHE A 615 1.85 31.85 -12.12
N LEU A 616 1.66 30.54 -12.22
CA LEU A 616 2.14 29.61 -11.23
C LEU A 616 3.67 29.48 -11.36
N TYR A 617 4.37 29.51 -10.23
CA TYR A 617 5.82 29.33 -10.21
C TYR A 617 6.25 28.02 -10.93
N PRO A 618 7.30 28.05 -11.77
CA PRO A 618 8.19 29.19 -12.01
C PRO A 618 7.65 30.20 -13.03
N ASN A 619 6.95 29.78 -14.08
CA ASN A 619 6.40 30.67 -15.11
C ASN A 619 5.29 30.01 -15.94
N THR A 620 4.42 29.23 -15.31
CA THR A 620 3.32 28.55 -16.00
C THR A 620 2.07 29.42 -15.94
N PRO A 621 1.43 29.80 -17.05
CA PRO A 621 0.17 30.54 -17.04
C PRO A 621 -0.87 29.87 -16.13
N LYS A 622 -1.58 30.66 -15.31
CA LYS A 622 -2.58 30.15 -14.35
C LYS A 622 -3.59 29.20 -15.01
N ASP A 623 -4.15 29.61 -16.14
CA ASP A 623 -5.15 28.80 -16.83
C ASP A 623 -4.53 27.57 -17.48
N GLU A 624 -3.23 27.55 -17.82
CA GLU A 624 -2.57 26.32 -18.28
C GLU A 624 -2.42 25.33 -17.13
N ALA A 625 -1.98 25.81 -15.96
CA ALA A 625 -1.77 24.97 -14.78
C ALA A 625 -3.08 24.41 -14.20
N PHE A 626 -4.15 25.20 -14.15
CA PHE A 626 -5.36 24.85 -13.40
C PHE A 626 -6.62 24.55 -14.24
N ARG A 627 -6.60 24.75 -15.57
CA ARG A 627 -7.80 24.56 -16.43
C ARG A 627 -8.43 23.18 -16.30
N LYS A 628 -7.63 22.12 -16.12
CA LYS A 628 -8.13 20.76 -15.93
C LYS A 628 -8.95 20.56 -14.65
N TYR A 629 -8.82 21.44 -13.66
CA TYR A 629 -9.55 21.37 -12.40
C TYR A 629 -10.67 22.41 -12.27
N TYR A 630 -10.82 23.31 -13.26
CA TYR A 630 -11.93 24.22 -13.26
C TYR A 630 -13.22 23.43 -13.49
N SER A 631 -14.16 23.55 -12.55
CA SER A 631 -15.50 23.01 -12.72
C SER A 631 -16.07 23.57 -14.02
N LYS A 632 -16.34 22.70 -15.01
CA LYS A 632 -17.07 23.12 -16.21
C LYS A 632 -18.39 23.77 -15.75
N PRO A 633 -18.78 24.93 -16.28
CA PRO A 633 -20.14 25.42 -16.06
C PRO A 633 -21.08 24.31 -16.52
N ALA A 634 -22.02 23.92 -15.65
CA ALA A 634 -23.07 22.99 -16.06
C ALA A 634 -23.77 23.63 -17.26
N GLU A 635 -23.62 23.04 -18.45
CA GLU A 635 -24.47 23.38 -19.58
C GLU A 635 -25.90 23.29 -19.09
N SER A 636 -26.65 24.37 -19.33
CA SER A 636 -28.04 24.55 -18.97
C SER A 636 -28.89 23.45 -19.60
N LYS A 637 -28.99 22.31 -18.93
CA LYS A 637 -30.19 21.48 -19.00
C LYS A 637 -31.20 22.16 -18.10
N THR A 638 -32.17 22.84 -18.72
CA THR A 638 -33.46 23.19 -18.13
C THR A 638 -34.15 21.90 -17.69
N SER A 639 -33.75 21.38 -16.54
CA SER A 639 -34.57 20.52 -15.70
C SER A 639 -34.86 21.33 -14.44
N LEU A 640 -36.15 21.57 -14.18
CA LEU A 640 -36.61 22.29 -13.00
C LEU A 640 -35.79 21.88 -11.77
N HIS A 641 -35.14 22.87 -11.16
CA HIS A 641 -34.50 22.74 -9.87
C HIS A 641 -35.56 22.38 -8.83
N THR A 642 -35.76 21.10 -8.55
CA THR A 642 -36.09 20.71 -7.18
C THR A 642 -34.83 20.97 -6.37
N ARG A 643 -34.82 22.09 -5.63
CA ARG A 643 -33.86 22.30 -4.54
C ARG A 643 -33.90 21.05 -3.68
N HIS A 644 -32.85 20.23 -3.71
CA HIS A 644 -32.58 19.30 -2.61
C HIS A 644 -32.14 20.12 -1.40
N SER A 645 -33.07 20.89 -0.84
CA SER A 645 -33.05 21.28 0.55
C SER A 645 -32.93 19.98 1.34
N LYS A 646 -31.90 19.86 2.18
CA LYS A 646 -31.84 18.79 3.18
C LYS A 646 -33.07 18.98 4.08
N VAL A 647 -34.13 18.21 3.85
CA VAL A 647 -35.30 18.21 4.72
C VAL A 647 -34.95 17.36 5.95
N PHE A 648 -35.01 17.98 7.12
CA PHE A 648 -34.83 17.32 8.41
C PHE A 648 -36.19 16.82 8.89
N ILE A 649 -36.29 15.55 9.27
CA ILE A 649 -37.49 15.00 9.91
C ILE A 649 -37.36 15.26 11.42
N LEU A 650 -38.28 16.05 11.99
CA LEU A 650 -38.37 16.29 13.42
C LEU A 650 -39.38 15.31 14.05
N PHE A 651 -38.96 14.56 15.07
CA PHE A 651 -39.87 13.75 15.88
C PHE A 651 -40.26 14.54 17.14
N PHE A 652 -41.56 14.65 17.42
CA PHE A 652 -42.07 15.17 18.69
C PHE A 652 -42.63 14.03 19.53
N ILE A 653 -42.18 13.93 20.78
CA ILE A 653 -42.80 13.06 21.79
C ILE A 653 -43.33 14.00 22.87
N LEU A 654 -44.66 14.07 23.01
CA LEU A 654 -45.32 14.80 24.09
C LEU A 654 -45.70 13.81 25.20
N PRO A 655 -45.28 14.03 26.46
CA PRO A 655 -45.82 13.30 27.59
C PRO A 655 -47.13 13.95 28.05
N ASP A 656 -48.20 13.16 28.19
CA ASP A 656 -49.42 13.62 28.85
C ASP A 656 -49.16 13.85 30.35
N ILE A 657 -49.64 14.98 30.84
CA ILE A 657 -49.34 15.53 32.16
C ILE A 657 -50.26 14.91 33.20
N MET A 658 -49.70 14.31 34.26
CA MET A 658 -50.13 14.57 35.64
C MET A 658 -48.96 14.38 36.61
N GLY A 659 -48.55 15.47 37.28
CA GLY A 659 -47.77 15.41 38.53
C GLY A 659 -46.28 15.73 38.45
N HIS A 660 -45.95 16.99 38.70
CA HIS A 660 -44.73 17.55 39.32
C HIS A 660 -43.31 17.04 38.97
N THR A 661 -42.53 18.03 38.50
CA THR A 661 -41.09 18.28 38.70
C THR A 661 -40.01 17.56 37.86
N THR A 662 -39.21 18.45 37.23
CA THR A 662 -37.81 18.39 36.78
C THR A 662 -37.40 17.78 35.41
N SER A 663 -36.82 18.67 34.59
CA SER A 663 -35.91 18.48 33.43
C SER A 663 -36.45 17.81 32.14
N LYS A 664 -36.76 18.64 31.14
CA LYS A 664 -37.04 18.21 29.76
C LYS A 664 -35.73 17.92 29.01
N LYS A 665 -35.46 16.66 28.64
CA LYS A 665 -34.41 16.28 27.67
C LYS A 665 -35.05 16.00 26.31
N PHE A 666 -34.62 16.72 25.28
CA PHE A 666 -34.95 16.43 23.89
C PHE A 666 -33.79 15.65 23.26
N ASN A 667 -34.07 14.48 22.68
CA ASN A 667 -33.09 13.71 21.91
C ASN A 667 -33.34 13.92 20.41
N PHE A 668 -32.36 14.46 19.70
CA PHE A 668 -32.39 14.61 18.24
C PHE A 668 -31.65 13.45 17.58
N CYS A 669 -32.22 12.84 16.53
CA CYS A 669 -31.56 11.82 15.74
C CYS A 669 -31.57 12.18 14.25
N LEU A 670 -30.38 12.20 13.64
CA LEU A 670 -30.13 12.63 12.27
C LEU A 670 -29.83 11.39 11.41
N VAL A 671 -30.70 11.04 10.46
CA VAL A 671 -30.54 9.81 9.65
C VAL A 671 -30.50 10.14 8.15
N ARG A 672 -29.53 9.55 7.44
CA ARG A 672 -29.37 9.68 5.96
C ARG A 672 -30.35 8.77 5.19
N PRO A 673 -30.71 9.11 3.93
CA PRO A 673 -31.90 8.59 3.24
C PRO A 673 -31.88 7.09 2.89
N GLN A 674 -30.72 6.44 2.82
CA GLN A 674 -30.61 5.06 2.32
C GLN A 674 -30.75 3.96 3.40
N SER A 675 -31.20 4.29 4.62
CA SER A 675 -31.32 3.31 5.72
C SER A 675 -32.56 3.48 6.60
N ILE A 676 -33.67 3.91 6.02
CA ILE A 676 -34.88 4.32 6.77
C ILE A 676 -35.58 3.10 7.41
N PHE A 677 -35.81 2.02 6.67
CA PHE A 677 -36.70 0.93 7.10
C PHE A 677 -36.21 0.14 8.34
N PRO A 678 -34.95 -0.33 8.41
CA PRO A 678 -34.49 -1.14 9.55
C PRO A 678 -34.36 -0.30 10.83
N LYS A 679 -34.02 0.98 10.70
CA LYS A 679 -33.82 1.89 11.84
C LYS A 679 -35.14 2.38 12.43
N VAL A 680 -36.14 2.68 11.59
CA VAL A 680 -37.48 3.05 12.06
C VAL A 680 -38.15 1.87 12.75
N LEU A 681 -38.04 0.65 12.18
CA LEU A 681 -38.57 -0.56 12.82
C LEU A 681 -37.85 -0.89 14.15
N GLY A 682 -36.54 -0.64 14.21
CA GLY A 682 -35.75 -0.75 15.43
C GLY A 682 -36.20 0.22 16.52
N ILE A 683 -36.50 1.47 16.16
CA ILE A 683 -37.01 2.49 17.09
C ILE A 683 -38.42 2.12 17.58
N ILE A 684 -39.31 1.68 16.70
CA ILE A 684 -40.66 1.24 17.07
C ILE A 684 -40.61 0.05 18.05
N LYS A 685 -39.75 -0.96 17.79
CA LYS A 685 -39.53 -2.09 18.71
C LYS A 685 -38.89 -1.68 20.04
N MET A 686 -38.07 -0.62 20.05
CA MET A 686 -37.44 -0.13 21.27
C MET A 686 -38.45 0.52 22.23
N PHE A 687 -39.54 1.09 21.70
CA PHE A 687 -40.57 1.76 22.48
C PHE A 687 -41.84 0.92 22.70
N SER A 688 -42.08 -0.16 21.92
CA SER A 688 -43.24 -1.04 22.14
C SER A 688 -43.15 -1.93 23.40
N GLY A 689 -42.03 -1.88 24.13
CA GLY A 689 -41.80 -2.72 25.31
C GLY A 689 -42.10 -2.05 26.65
N LYS A 690 -42.35 -0.74 26.72
CA LYS A 690 -42.59 -0.03 27.98
C LYS A 690 -43.55 1.14 27.80
N ILE A 691 -44.74 1.00 28.41
CA ILE A 691 -45.73 2.03 28.75
C ILE A 691 -46.53 2.56 27.54
N GLU A 692 -47.86 2.59 27.70
CA GLU A 692 -48.84 3.15 26.76
C GLU A 692 -48.46 4.58 26.35
N THR A 693 -47.78 4.71 25.21
CA THR A 693 -47.46 6.00 24.60
C THR A 693 -47.86 5.93 23.14
N ARG A 694 -48.80 6.80 22.72
CA ARG A 694 -49.21 6.92 21.33
C ARG A 694 -48.10 7.61 20.55
N LEU A 695 -47.54 6.90 19.56
CA LEU A 695 -46.52 7.44 18.66
C LEU A 695 -47.21 7.99 17.41
N TYR A 696 -47.14 9.31 17.18
CA TYR A 696 -47.60 9.92 15.93
C TYR A 696 -46.42 10.02 14.95
N VAL A 697 -46.56 9.39 13.78
CA VAL A 697 -45.55 9.44 12.71
C VAL A 697 -46.20 10.05 11.48
N LEU A 698 -45.74 11.24 11.08
CA LEU A 698 -46.19 11.94 9.88
C LEU A 698 -45.23 11.63 8.72
N PHE A 699 -45.77 11.20 7.58
CA PHE A 699 -45.04 11.02 6.33
C PHE A 699 -45.60 11.95 5.25
N ASP A 700 -44.73 12.45 4.39
CA ASP A 700 -45.12 13.14 3.16
C ASP A 700 -45.70 12.12 2.15
N GLN A 701 -46.90 12.39 1.61
CA GLN A 701 -47.68 11.48 0.76
C GLN A 701 -46.91 11.00 -0.48
N GLN A 702 -45.96 11.79 -1.01
CA GLN A 702 -45.22 11.43 -2.22
C GLN A 702 -44.32 10.20 -2.06
N TRP A 703 -43.92 9.85 -0.83
CA TRP A 703 -43.08 8.67 -0.57
C TRP A 703 -43.88 7.38 -0.41
N PHE A 704 -45.13 7.46 0.06
CA PHE A 704 -45.97 6.28 0.31
C PHE A 704 -46.35 5.54 -0.99
N LEU A 705 -46.48 6.29 -2.08
CA LEU A 705 -46.78 5.79 -3.43
C LEU A 705 -45.57 5.10 -4.11
N SER A 706 -44.36 5.29 -3.60
CA SER A 706 -43.13 4.68 -4.16
C SER A 706 -42.83 3.27 -3.59
N TRP A 707 -43.63 2.80 -2.64
CA TRP A 707 -43.43 1.50 -1.98
C TRP A 707 -44.17 0.40 -2.73
N ASN A 708 -43.57 -0.78 -2.81
CA ASN A 708 -44.27 -1.94 -3.37
C ASN A 708 -45.37 -2.42 -2.40
N SER A 709 -46.35 -3.14 -2.93
CA SER A 709 -47.53 -3.63 -2.20
C SER A 709 -47.19 -4.48 -0.98
N ALA A 710 -46.07 -5.22 -1.01
CA ALA A 710 -45.59 -6.01 0.12
C ALA A 710 -45.10 -5.12 1.29
N MET A 711 -44.37 -4.04 1.01
CA MET A 711 -43.91 -3.09 2.04
C MET A 711 -45.09 -2.31 2.65
N GLN A 712 -46.08 -1.95 1.84
CA GLN A 712 -47.30 -1.30 2.33
C GLN A 712 -48.11 -2.25 3.24
N ALA A 713 -48.20 -3.54 2.91
CA ALA A 713 -48.91 -4.54 3.71
C ALA A 713 -48.22 -4.82 5.06
N ILE A 714 -46.89 -4.93 5.08
CA ILE A 714 -46.10 -5.13 6.31
C ILE A 714 -46.21 -3.90 7.23
N PHE A 715 -46.21 -2.69 6.64
CA PHE A 715 -46.38 -1.45 7.39
C PHE A 715 -47.79 -1.32 7.98
N ALA A 716 -48.83 -1.68 7.22
CA ALA A 716 -50.21 -1.70 7.70
C ALA A 716 -50.44 -2.71 8.84
N GLN A 717 -49.81 -3.91 8.77
CA GLN A 717 -49.85 -4.89 9.87
C GLN A 717 -49.16 -4.40 11.15
N SER A 718 -48.16 -3.53 11.04
CA SER A 718 -47.44 -2.99 12.21
C SER A 718 -48.18 -1.86 12.95
N LEU A 719 -49.20 -1.26 12.32
CA LEU A 719 -50.01 -0.17 12.89
C LEU A 719 -51.31 -0.65 13.57
N SER A 720 -51.65 -1.94 13.49
CA SER A 720 -52.89 -2.49 14.07
C SER A 720 -52.90 -2.52 15.61
N TYR A 721 -51.79 -2.13 16.26
CA TYR A 721 -51.76 -1.77 17.68
C TYR A 721 -51.81 -0.23 17.83
N GLY A 722 -52.96 0.36 17.51
CA GLY A 722 -53.41 1.63 18.08
C GLY A 722 -52.93 2.95 17.48
N GLY A 723 -52.70 3.06 16.16
CA GLY A 723 -52.41 4.34 15.48
C GLY A 723 -53.53 4.82 14.55
N VAL A 724 -53.99 6.07 14.70
CA VAL A 724 -54.91 6.75 13.75
C VAL A 724 -54.07 7.52 12.72
N MET A 725 -54.29 7.28 11.42
CA MET A 725 -53.76 8.13 10.34
C MET A 725 -54.69 9.32 10.12
N ASN A 726 -54.18 10.54 10.25
CA ASN A 726 -54.86 11.75 9.78
C ASN A 726 -54.20 12.19 8.47
N ALA A 727 -54.99 12.27 7.39
CA ALA A 727 -54.52 12.48 6.03
C ALA A 727 -54.63 13.94 5.54
N ASP A 728 -55.02 14.88 6.41
CA ASP A 728 -55.18 16.28 6.04
C ASP A 728 -54.24 17.16 6.86
N LEU A 729 -53.11 17.55 6.27
CA LEU A 729 -52.31 18.74 6.63
C LEU A 729 -51.41 19.06 5.41
N ASN A 730 -51.74 20.16 4.73
CA ASN A 730 -50.96 20.75 3.62
C ASN A 730 -49.57 21.21 4.05
#